data_AF-A0A928EXD4-F1
#
_entry.id   AF-A0A928EXD4-F1
#
_cell.length_a   1.000
_cell.length_b   1.000
_cell.length_c   1.000
_cell.angle_alpha   90.00
_cell.angle_beta   90.00
_cell.angle_gamma   90.00
#
_symmetry.space_group_name_H-M   'P 1'
#
loop_
_entity.id
_entity.type
_entity.pdbx_description
1 polymer ?
#
loop_
_entity_poly.entity_id
_entity_poly.type
_entity_poly.pdbx_seq_one_letter_code
_entity_poly.pdbx_strand_id
1 'polypeptide(L)'
;MESFEKKALTALKSYLEFEEKGEKRMVYALSQGEDGLYSFFFDAPVSGEVVWHINDDFSIRVSEIRVMSEGGEIPAPAERSMDGYETVVRLTLSRATRLTVTCRCAPLDVNESVSLLREEYGNRTAHVEQLLRAERTLGSEVAALNGEKAALNGEKAALSGEIAALGESITAMQEEKASLEHSLHCTEGECQQLRDKENHLKNEVQRLETSRSYRLGQGFAKVFRFFFPQGSRRTLVAKMLFKAIRHPILFCRSLSRRRIKKFFGLMKDGEVEYVERLSDNVMGKSERSLMSIEKPETVPVDLSEGKTAKDYAVLRVPTWDAPTVSIVIPVYNQFAYTYHCVESILKNSGDVTYEILIANDCSTDLTTEIDKIIPGVKCITNEKNLRFLRNCNNAAKHAVGKYILFLNNDTQVQPDWLAPLVTLIESAEDIGMVGSKLIYPDGRLQEAGGILWRDGSAWNFGNGQNPAMPEFNYVKQVDYISGAAIMLSRALWEEIGGFDEHFAPAYCEDSDLAFTVRKMGYRVMYQPLSVVVHFEGVSNGTDTSSGQKKYQIENSEKFRIKWKEELDTHPENAVDVFHARDYSYGKKTLLMVDHYVPQFDRDAGSRTVFQYLKLFVSCGFNVKFIGDNFYRHEPYTTALQQMGIEVLYGPDYSKNWKNWIKDNADSIDYVFLNRPHIAPRYLDFIRENTKARIIYYGHDLAFLREMREYEITGDASMKRSSEDWQPKELDLMRRSDMAYYPSYVEVEEIGKIDPEIRVKAIPAYLFEDVSHEGYDFDARHDIMFIGGFSHRPNVDAVKWLAEEILPELTKLDPEIKIHILGSNAPKEVTSLASKHLIMEGFVTDEQLAEFYRTCRISFVPLRYGAGIKGKVIEALRYGIPVVTTSVGAEGIENADDVMLVEDDAKTLAEKIAALYRDKDALTAMSVGGVEYIKKNFSPKNAIEIIGEDFGLC
;
A
#
# COMPACT_ATOMS: atom_id res chain seq x y z
N MET A 1 -60.03 -16.80 -59.35
CA MET A 1 -60.90 -17.63 -58.49
C MET A 1 -60.15 -18.82 -57.92
N GLU A 2 -59.43 -19.63 -58.70
CA GLU A 2 -58.68 -20.83 -58.19
C GLU A 2 -57.68 -20.54 -57.04
N SER A 3 -56.99 -19.41 -57.02
CA SER A 3 -56.07 -19.01 -55.92
C SER A 3 -56.80 -18.63 -54.62
N PHE A 4 -58.05 -18.16 -54.72
CA PHE A 4 -58.86 -17.78 -53.57
C PHE A 4 -59.68 -18.96 -53.05
N GLU A 5 -60.23 -19.81 -53.93
CA GLU A 5 -60.80 -21.12 -53.54
C GLU A 5 -59.77 -21.93 -52.77
N LYS A 6 -58.51 -22.00 -53.24
CA LYS A 6 -57.43 -22.66 -52.52
C LYS A 6 -57.16 -22.05 -51.15
N LYS A 7 -57.23 -20.71 -51.01
CA LYS A 7 -57.01 -20.02 -49.72
C LYS A 7 -58.19 -20.16 -48.76
N ALA A 8 -59.42 -20.07 -49.23
CA ALA A 8 -60.63 -20.33 -48.44
C ALA A 8 -60.71 -21.79 -47.99
N LEU A 9 -60.31 -22.73 -48.86
CA LEU A 9 -60.18 -24.15 -48.51
C LEU A 9 -59.04 -24.46 -47.56
N THR A 10 -57.92 -23.74 -47.69
CA THR A 10 -56.80 -23.87 -46.74
C THR A 10 -57.18 -23.30 -45.37
N ALA A 11 -57.94 -22.18 -45.33
CA ALA A 11 -58.50 -21.64 -44.11
C ALA A 11 -59.57 -22.57 -43.50
N LEU A 12 -60.45 -23.19 -44.30
CA LEU A 12 -61.40 -24.21 -43.82
C LEU A 12 -60.69 -25.48 -43.31
N LYS A 13 -59.56 -25.87 -43.89
CA LYS A 13 -58.72 -26.99 -43.40
C LYS A 13 -58.02 -26.69 -42.07
N SER A 14 -57.95 -25.42 -41.67
CA SER A 14 -57.32 -24.97 -40.43
C SER A 14 -58.36 -24.34 -39.50
N TYR A 15 -58.80 -25.12 -38.50
CA TYR A 15 -59.55 -24.71 -37.30
C TYR A 15 -60.35 -23.40 -37.38
N LEU A 16 -61.68 -23.51 -37.43
CA LEU A 16 -62.58 -22.36 -37.26
C LEU A 16 -63.20 -22.39 -35.86
N GLU A 17 -63.03 -21.28 -35.12
CA GLU A 17 -63.73 -21.03 -33.86
C GLU A 17 -64.92 -20.12 -34.12
N PHE A 18 -66.06 -20.42 -33.51
CA PHE A 18 -67.20 -19.52 -33.51
C PHE A 18 -67.84 -19.41 -32.14
N GLU A 19 -68.49 -18.28 -31.92
CA GLU A 19 -68.97 -17.90 -30.60
C GLU A 19 -70.50 -17.91 -30.60
N GLU A 20 -71.08 -18.83 -29.85
CA GLU A 20 -72.53 -18.86 -29.61
C GLU A 20 -72.78 -18.64 -28.11
N LYS A 21 -73.51 -17.57 -27.78
CA LYS A 21 -73.81 -17.19 -26.38
C LYS A 21 -72.57 -17.12 -25.45
N GLY A 22 -71.44 -16.69 -26.00
CA GLY A 22 -70.20 -16.45 -25.24
C GLY A 22 -69.31 -17.68 -25.02
N GLU A 23 -69.63 -18.83 -25.63
CA GLU A 23 -68.72 -19.99 -25.66
C GLU A 23 -68.13 -20.17 -27.06
N LYS A 24 -66.79 -20.22 -27.13
CA LYS A 24 -66.06 -20.55 -28.35
C LYS A 24 -66.14 -22.05 -28.64
N ARG A 25 -66.60 -22.43 -29.82
CA ARG A 25 -66.73 -23.82 -30.26
C ARG A 25 -65.95 -24.07 -31.55
N MET A 26 -65.42 -25.29 -31.68
CA MET A 26 -64.45 -25.68 -32.70
C MET A 26 -65.12 -26.48 -33.81
N VAL A 27 -64.67 -26.27 -35.05
CA VAL A 27 -65.08 -27.05 -36.23
C VAL A 27 -63.86 -27.66 -36.88
N TYR A 28 -63.93 -28.96 -37.16
CA TYR A 28 -62.85 -29.72 -37.78
C TYR A 28 -63.25 -30.10 -39.21
N ALA A 29 -62.45 -29.66 -40.19
CA ALA A 29 -62.59 -30.09 -41.57
C ALA A 29 -61.69 -31.29 -41.85
N LEU A 30 -62.26 -32.37 -42.38
CA LEU A 30 -61.48 -33.47 -42.94
C LEU A 30 -61.41 -33.32 -44.46
N SER A 31 -60.28 -33.71 -45.02
CA SER A 31 -59.84 -33.43 -46.40
C SER A 31 -60.87 -33.74 -47.49
N GLN A 32 -60.72 -33.08 -48.63
CA GLN A 32 -61.47 -33.29 -49.88
C GLN A 32 -61.57 -34.77 -50.26
N GLY A 33 -62.79 -35.30 -50.41
CA GLY A 33 -63.01 -36.57 -51.11
C GLY A 33 -62.81 -36.40 -52.62
N GLU A 34 -62.49 -37.47 -53.34
CA GLU A 34 -62.12 -37.44 -54.77
C GLU A 34 -63.18 -36.77 -55.67
N ASP A 35 -64.44 -36.70 -55.22
CA ASP A 35 -65.60 -36.15 -55.91
C ASP A 35 -65.70 -34.61 -55.80
N GLY A 36 -64.79 -33.96 -55.08
CA GLY A 36 -64.80 -32.51 -54.85
C GLY A 36 -65.75 -32.03 -53.74
N LEU A 37 -66.31 -32.96 -52.96
CA LEU A 37 -67.20 -32.70 -51.83
C LEU A 37 -66.42 -32.73 -50.49
N TYR A 38 -66.75 -31.81 -49.58
CA TYR A 38 -66.04 -31.62 -48.30
C TYR A 38 -66.87 -32.10 -47.11
N SER A 39 -66.26 -32.86 -46.20
CA SER A 39 -66.96 -33.36 -45.01
C SER A 39 -66.49 -32.65 -43.75
N PHE A 40 -67.42 -32.11 -42.97
CA PHE A 40 -67.13 -31.38 -41.73
C PHE A 40 -67.75 -32.09 -40.55
N PHE A 41 -67.03 -32.12 -39.43
CA PHE A 41 -67.51 -32.64 -38.16
C PHE A 41 -67.67 -31.51 -37.16
N PHE A 42 -68.79 -31.55 -36.43
CA PHE A 42 -69.11 -30.61 -35.37
C PHE A 42 -69.13 -31.38 -34.04
N ASP A 43 -68.56 -30.78 -33.02
CA ASP A 43 -68.44 -31.41 -31.70
C ASP A 43 -69.78 -31.49 -30.95
N ALA A 44 -70.83 -30.83 -31.47
CA ALA A 44 -72.21 -30.90 -30.95
C ALA A 44 -73.24 -30.57 -32.05
N PRO A 45 -74.53 -30.95 -31.90
CA PRO A 45 -75.58 -30.62 -32.86
C PRO A 45 -75.79 -29.10 -32.95
N VAL A 46 -75.79 -28.55 -34.17
CA VAL A 46 -75.96 -27.12 -34.42
C VAL A 46 -77.41 -26.84 -34.81
N SER A 47 -78.10 -25.94 -34.10
CA SER A 47 -79.47 -25.50 -34.44
C SER A 47 -79.54 -23.99 -34.53
N GLY A 48 -79.87 -23.45 -35.71
CA GLY A 48 -80.01 -22.00 -35.94
C GLY A 48 -79.10 -21.45 -37.03
N GLU A 49 -79.30 -20.18 -37.38
CA GLU A 49 -78.52 -19.49 -38.41
C GLU A 49 -77.15 -19.10 -37.86
N VAL A 50 -76.07 -19.64 -38.42
CA VAL A 50 -74.69 -19.38 -37.97
C VAL A 50 -73.97 -18.53 -39.01
N VAL A 51 -73.38 -17.41 -38.57
CA VAL A 51 -72.60 -16.52 -39.43
C VAL A 51 -71.15 -16.48 -38.93
N TRP A 52 -70.22 -16.88 -39.78
CA TRP A 52 -68.78 -16.82 -39.52
C TRP A 52 -68.18 -15.63 -40.26
N HIS A 53 -67.58 -14.70 -39.52
CA HIS A 53 -66.85 -13.58 -40.09
C HIS A 53 -65.39 -13.98 -40.30
N ILE A 54 -64.93 -13.99 -41.55
CA ILE A 54 -63.55 -14.33 -41.88
C ILE A 54 -62.66 -13.08 -41.75
N ASN A 55 -63.19 -11.91 -42.12
CA ASN A 55 -62.62 -10.57 -41.93
C ASN A 55 -63.67 -9.48 -42.20
N ASP A 56 -63.29 -8.21 -42.08
CA ASP A 56 -64.20 -7.05 -42.10
C ASP A 56 -65.08 -6.92 -43.36
N ASP A 57 -64.67 -7.53 -44.49
CA ASP A 57 -65.38 -7.44 -45.77
C ASP A 57 -66.13 -8.74 -46.16
N PHE A 58 -65.97 -9.86 -45.43
CA PHE A 58 -66.54 -11.16 -45.83
C PHE A 58 -67.02 -12.03 -44.66
N SER A 59 -68.26 -12.54 -44.80
CA SER A 59 -68.87 -13.50 -43.87
C SER A 59 -69.47 -14.72 -44.60
N ILE A 60 -69.32 -15.92 -44.02
CA ILE A 60 -70.02 -17.15 -44.41
C ILE A 60 -71.29 -17.26 -43.57
N ARG A 61 -72.44 -17.44 -44.22
CA ARG A 61 -73.71 -17.64 -43.53
C ARG A 61 -74.27 -19.02 -43.83
N VAL A 62 -74.55 -19.79 -42.78
CA VAL A 62 -75.29 -21.05 -42.82
C VAL A 62 -76.76 -20.71 -42.65
N SER A 63 -77.48 -20.60 -43.77
CA SER A 63 -78.85 -20.09 -43.77
C SER A 63 -79.92 -21.17 -43.54
N GLU A 64 -79.59 -22.46 -43.67
CA GLU A 64 -80.57 -23.54 -43.49
C GLU A 64 -79.89 -24.91 -43.23
N ILE A 65 -80.32 -25.61 -42.19
CA ILE A 65 -79.92 -26.99 -41.87
C ILE A 65 -81.18 -27.84 -41.94
N ARG A 66 -81.23 -28.81 -42.86
CA ARG A 66 -82.38 -29.71 -43.05
C ARG A 66 -81.93 -31.16 -42.86
N VAL A 67 -82.64 -31.91 -42.04
CA VAL A 67 -82.42 -33.36 -41.86
C VAL A 67 -83.38 -34.10 -42.77
N MET A 68 -82.86 -34.93 -43.66
CA MET A 68 -83.66 -35.69 -44.63
C MET A 68 -83.61 -37.17 -44.25
N SER A 69 -84.78 -37.80 -44.12
CA SER A 69 -84.90 -39.26 -44.19
C SER A 69 -85.56 -39.64 -45.52
N GLU A 70 -85.56 -40.93 -45.88
CA GLU A 70 -86.08 -41.44 -47.16
C GLU A 70 -87.56 -41.04 -47.50
N GLY A 71 -88.28 -40.38 -46.59
CA GLY A 71 -89.67 -39.93 -46.78
C GLY A 71 -89.92 -38.41 -46.89
N GLY A 72 -88.89 -37.55 -46.83
CA GLY A 72 -89.05 -36.08 -46.85
C GLY A 72 -88.96 -35.40 -45.48
N GLU A 73 -89.04 -34.06 -45.45
CA GLU A 73 -88.65 -33.19 -44.32
C GLU A 73 -89.40 -33.42 -43.00
N ILE A 74 -88.64 -33.57 -41.89
CA ILE A 74 -89.18 -33.70 -40.53
C ILE A 74 -88.47 -32.70 -39.59
N PRO A 75 -89.16 -32.01 -38.65
CA PRO A 75 -88.53 -31.07 -37.72
C PRO A 75 -87.70 -31.79 -36.64
N ALA A 76 -86.58 -31.20 -36.24
CA ALA A 76 -85.58 -31.78 -35.32
C ALA A 76 -86.13 -32.05 -33.90
N PRO A 77 -85.97 -33.27 -33.33
CA PRO A 77 -86.26 -33.53 -31.92
C PRO A 77 -85.01 -33.40 -31.03
N ALA A 78 -85.23 -32.96 -29.79
CA ALA A 78 -84.21 -32.78 -28.77
C ALA A 78 -83.78 -34.12 -28.14
N GLU A 79 -82.46 -34.32 -28.09
CA GLU A 79 -81.72 -35.27 -27.23
C GLU A 79 -82.03 -36.78 -27.37
N ARG A 80 -81.41 -37.46 -28.36
CA ARG A 80 -80.70 -38.77 -28.27
C ARG A 80 -80.26 -39.31 -29.65
N SER A 81 -79.17 -40.08 -29.63
CA SER A 81 -78.32 -40.64 -30.71
C SER A 81 -78.89 -40.68 -32.14
N MET A 82 -78.23 -39.95 -33.04
CA MET A 82 -78.41 -40.05 -34.50
C MET A 82 -77.49 -41.13 -35.08
N ASP A 83 -77.95 -42.38 -35.15
CA ASP A 83 -77.39 -43.38 -36.06
C ASP A 83 -78.25 -43.42 -37.33
N GLY A 84 -77.64 -43.16 -38.50
CA GLY A 84 -78.25 -43.41 -39.81
C GLY A 84 -79.00 -42.27 -40.52
N TYR A 85 -78.69 -40.99 -40.26
CA TYR A 85 -79.29 -39.85 -40.99
C TYR A 85 -78.25 -39.05 -41.79
N GLU A 86 -78.60 -38.61 -43.01
CA GLU A 86 -77.79 -37.68 -43.81
C GLU A 86 -78.14 -36.23 -43.46
N THR A 87 -77.12 -35.43 -43.13
CA THR A 87 -77.25 -33.98 -42.91
C THR A 87 -76.72 -33.24 -44.12
N VAL A 88 -77.56 -32.40 -44.75
CA VAL A 88 -77.16 -31.57 -45.90
C VAL A 88 -77.12 -30.12 -45.45
N VAL A 89 -75.96 -29.48 -45.57
CA VAL A 89 -75.75 -28.08 -45.19
C VAL A 89 -75.50 -27.24 -46.44
N ARG A 90 -76.26 -26.15 -46.61
CA ARG A 90 -76.12 -25.25 -47.77
C ARG A 90 -75.41 -23.96 -47.34
N LEU A 91 -74.25 -23.69 -47.93
CA LEU A 91 -73.42 -22.51 -47.61
C LEU A 91 -73.56 -21.45 -48.73
N THR A 92 -73.78 -20.19 -48.34
CA THR A 92 -73.81 -19.06 -49.29
C THR A 92 -72.72 -18.05 -48.95
N LEU A 93 -71.82 -17.78 -49.89
CA LEU A 93 -70.82 -16.72 -49.83
C LEU A 93 -71.30 -15.49 -50.60
N SER A 94 -71.32 -14.30 -49.96
CA SER A 94 -71.45 -13.02 -50.67
C SER A 94 -70.06 -12.38 -50.78
N ARG A 95 -69.49 -11.97 -51.92
CA ARG A 95 -70.01 -11.67 -53.25
C ARG A 95 -69.62 -12.73 -54.30
N ALA A 96 -70.65 -13.42 -54.83
CA ALA A 96 -70.69 -14.12 -56.12
C ALA A 96 -69.80 -15.37 -56.33
N THR A 97 -69.93 -16.40 -55.48
CA THR A 97 -69.80 -17.81 -55.92
C THR A 97 -70.57 -18.72 -54.95
N ARG A 98 -71.39 -19.67 -55.45
CA ARG A 98 -72.16 -20.62 -54.63
C ARG A 98 -71.47 -21.98 -54.67
N LEU A 99 -71.16 -22.56 -53.50
CA LEU A 99 -70.55 -23.89 -53.37
C LEU A 99 -71.52 -24.78 -52.59
N THR A 100 -71.95 -25.89 -53.21
CA THR A 100 -72.89 -26.85 -52.59
C THR A 100 -72.12 -28.11 -52.23
N VAL A 101 -72.25 -28.57 -50.99
CA VAL A 101 -71.51 -29.72 -50.48
C VAL A 101 -72.46 -30.77 -49.89
N THR A 102 -72.24 -32.04 -50.23
CA THR A 102 -73.10 -33.21 -49.97
C THR A 102 -72.21 -34.35 -49.44
N CYS A 103 -72.55 -34.92 -48.29
CA CYS A 103 -71.81 -36.02 -47.66
C CYS A 103 -72.63 -37.33 -47.65
N ARG A 104 -71.97 -38.47 -47.85
CA ARG A 104 -72.56 -39.82 -47.81
C ARG A 104 -71.77 -40.71 -46.84
N CYS A 105 -72.47 -41.54 -46.06
CA CYS A 105 -71.86 -42.62 -45.27
C CYS A 105 -72.40 -43.99 -45.72
N ALA A 106 -71.53 -45.00 -45.79
CA ALA A 106 -71.88 -46.39 -46.12
C ALA A 106 -71.61 -47.33 -44.92
N PRO A 107 -72.39 -48.42 -44.75
CA PRO A 107 -72.28 -49.31 -43.59
C PRO A 107 -71.14 -50.34 -43.75
N LEU A 108 -70.41 -50.62 -42.67
CA LEU A 108 -69.25 -51.52 -42.63
C LEU A 108 -69.53 -52.77 -41.79
N ASP A 109 -69.18 -53.94 -42.32
CA ASP A 109 -69.30 -55.24 -41.65
C ASP A 109 -68.28 -55.36 -40.51
N VAL A 110 -68.79 -55.58 -39.30
CA VAL A 110 -68.10 -55.27 -38.03
C VAL A 110 -67.04 -56.32 -37.66
N ASN A 111 -67.18 -57.57 -38.10
CA ASN A 111 -66.32 -58.64 -37.58
C ASN A 111 -64.98 -58.79 -38.30
N GLU A 112 -64.91 -58.56 -39.62
CA GLU A 112 -63.66 -58.61 -40.38
C GLU A 112 -62.82 -57.32 -40.20
N SER A 113 -63.52 -56.20 -39.98
CA SER A 113 -62.90 -54.90 -39.67
C SER A 113 -62.25 -54.87 -38.29
N VAL A 114 -62.84 -55.52 -37.27
CA VAL A 114 -62.29 -55.52 -35.90
C VAL A 114 -60.98 -56.33 -35.79
N SER A 115 -60.79 -57.40 -36.58
CA SER A 115 -59.53 -58.13 -36.59
C SER A 115 -58.41 -57.34 -37.28
N LEU A 116 -58.69 -56.74 -38.45
CA LEU A 116 -57.74 -55.89 -39.17
C LEU A 116 -57.42 -54.61 -38.38
N LEU A 117 -58.42 -53.98 -37.76
CA LEU A 117 -58.22 -52.81 -36.91
C LEU A 117 -57.44 -53.14 -35.63
N ARG A 118 -57.55 -54.33 -35.05
CA ARG A 118 -56.71 -54.70 -33.89
C ARG A 118 -55.25 -54.89 -34.26
N GLU A 119 -54.98 -55.49 -35.42
CA GLU A 119 -53.62 -55.66 -35.93
C GLU A 119 -53.02 -54.33 -36.36
N GLU A 120 -53.80 -53.49 -37.06
CA GLU A 120 -53.39 -52.14 -37.45
C GLU A 120 -53.25 -51.21 -36.24
N TYR A 121 -54.12 -51.31 -35.24
CA TYR A 121 -54.00 -50.56 -33.98
C TYR A 121 -52.77 -51.01 -33.19
N GLY A 122 -52.47 -52.31 -33.13
CA GLY A 122 -51.23 -52.81 -32.54
C GLY A 122 -49.98 -52.26 -33.24
N ASN A 123 -49.96 -52.29 -34.57
CA ASN A 123 -48.84 -51.77 -35.37
C ASN A 123 -48.71 -50.24 -35.26
N ARG A 124 -49.82 -49.50 -35.29
CA ARG A 124 -49.83 -48.04 -35.10
C ARG A 124 -49.44 -47.65 -33.68
N THR A 125 -49.84 -48.40 -32.66
CA THR A 125 -49.46 -48.15 -31.27
C THR A 125 -47.96 -48.37 -31.07
N ALA A 126 -47.41 -49.46 -31.64
CA ALA A 126 -45.97 -49.70 -31.65
C ALA A 126 -45.20 -48.59 -32.41
N HIS A 127 -45.74 -48.12 -33.54
CA HIS A 127 -45.15 -47.02 -34.31
C HIS A 127 -45.20 -45.68 -33.56
N VAL A 128 -46.31 -45.39 -32.88
CA VAL A 128 -46.47 -44.20 -32.03
C VAL A 128 -45.51 -44.25 -30.84
N GLU A 129 -45.32 -45.40 -30.19
CA GLU A 129 -44.30 -45.53 -29.14
C GLU A 129 -42.88 -45.33 -29.69
N GLN A 130 -42.61 -45.80 -30.91
CA GLN A 130 -41.32 -45.59 -31.57
C GLN A 130 -41.09 -44.11 -31.90
N LEU A 131 -42.12 -43.40 -32.38
CA LEU A 131 -42.08 -41.97 -32.64
C LEU A 131 -41.94 -41.14 -31.35
N LEU A 132 -42.64 -41.50 -30.28
CA LEU A 132 -42.52 -40.85 -28.97
C LEU A 132 -41.13 -41.07 -28.35
N ARG A 133 -40.51 -42.25 -28.55
CA ARG A 133 -39.11 -42.48 -28.16
C ARG A 133 -38.16 -41.62 -28.99
N ALA A 134 -38.36 -41.55 -30.31
CA ALA A 134 -37.55 -40.71 -31.18
C ALA A 134 -37.68 -39.22 -30.83
N GLU A 135 -38.90 -38.74 -30.53
CA GLU A 135 -39.17 -37.37 -30.09
C GLU A 135 -38.48 -37.05 -28.75
N ARG A 136 -38.49 -37.98 -27.78
CA ARG A 136 -37.74 -37.81 -26.53
C ARG A 136 -36.24 -37.76 -26.76
N THR A 137 -35.70 -38.62 -27.62
CA THR A 137 -34.28 -38.62 -27.97
C THR A 137 -33.88 -37.31 -28.66
N LEU A 138 -34.65 -36.86 -29.67
CA LEU A 138 -34.46 -35.58 -30.34
C LEU A 138 -34.60 -34.39 -29.36
N GLY A 139 -35.57 -34.44 -28.44
CA GLY A 139 -35.73 -33.42 -27.40
C GLY A 139 -34.51 -33.34 -26.47
N SER A 140 -33.91 -34.48 -26.13
CA SER A 140 -32.68 -34.52 -25.33
C SER A 140 -31.45 -34.01 -26.11
N GLU A 141 -31.36 -34.31 -27.41
CA GLU A 141 -30.29 -33.79 -28.28
C GLU A 141 -30.41 -32.28 -28.49
N VAL A 142 -31.62 -31.76 -28.68
CA VAL A 142 -31.88 -30.32 -28.79
C VAL A 142 -31.58 -29.60 -27.47
N ALA A 143 -31.90 -30.20 -26.32
CA ALA A 143 -31.53 -29.66 -25.01
C ALA A 143 -30.01 -29.63 -24.81
N ALA A 144 -29.30 -30.69 -25.21
CA ALA A 144 -27.84 -30.75 -25.16
C ALA A 144 -27.19 -29.69 -26.07
N LEU A 145 -27.65 -29.58 -27.32
CA LEU A 145 -27.17 -28.56 -28.28
C LEU A 145 -27.47 -27.12 -27.82
N ASN A 146 -28.60 -26.89 -27.15
CA ASN A 146 -28.90 -25.58 -26.57
C ASN A 146 -28.00 -25.26 -25.36
N GLY A 147 -27.65 -26.26 -24.55
CA GLY A 147 -26.66 -26.13 -23.49
C GLY A 147 -25.27 -25.81 -24.03
N GLU A 148 -24.84 -26.51 -25.08
CA GLU A 148 -23.56 -26.27 -25.76
C GLU A 148 -23.51 -24.88 -26.42
N LYS A 149 -24.62 -24.45 -27.05
CA LYS A 149 -24.76 -23.09 -27.59
C LYS A 149 -24.74 -22.01 -26.50
N ALA A 150 -25.30 -22.26 -25.32
CA ALA A 150 -25.23 -21.34 -24.19
C ALA A 150 -23.81 -21.24 -23.63
N ALA A 151 -23.10 -22.36 -23.52
CA ALA A 151 -21.69 -22.40 -23.11
C ALA A 151 -20.79 -21.64 -24.09
N LEU A 152 -20.94 -21.89 -25.40
CA LEU A 152 -20.21 -21.17 -26.45
C LEU A 152 -20.51 -19.66 -26.46
N ASN A 153 -21.75 -19.25 -26.15
CA ASN A 153 -22.08 -17.83 -26.02
C ASN A 153 -21.47 -17.20 -24.78
N GLY A 154 -21.38 -17.94 -23.66
CA GLY A 154 -20.67 -17.51 -22.46
C GLY A 154 -19.16 -17.36 -22.71
N GLU A 155 -18.56 -18.33 -23.41
CA GLU A 155 -17.15 -18.28 -23.80
C GLU A 155 -16.86 -17.13 -24.77
N LYS A 156 -17.76 -16.87 -25.72
CA LYS A 156 -17.68 -15.70 -26.61
C LYS A 156 -17.79 -14.38 -25.84
N ALA A 157 -18.61 -14.30 -24.80
CA ALA A 157 -18.73 -13.11 -23.96
C ALA A 157 -17.48 -12.90 -23.09
N ALA A 158 -16.93 -13.97 -22.51
CA ALA A 158 -15.68 -13.93 -21.75
C ALA A 158 -14.49 -13.52 -22.62
N LEU A 159 -14.34 -14.11 -23.81
CA LEU A 159 -13.33 -13.72 -24.80
C LEU A 159 -13.50 -12.29 -25.28
N SER A 160 -14.73 -11.81 -25.43
CA SER A 160 -14.98 -10.40 -25.78
C SER A 160 -14.57 -9.44 -24.65
N GLY A 161 -14.75 -9.85 -23.39
CA GLY A 161 -14.26 -9.13 -22.21
C GLY A 161 -12.74 -9.12 -22.11
N GLU A 162 -12.07 -10.26 -22.35
CA GLU A 162 -10.61 -10.34 -22.42
C GLU A 162 -10.05 -9.49 -23.56
N ILE A 163 -10.69 -9.48 -24.73
CA ILE A 163 -10.30 -8.63 -25.87
C ILE A 163 -10.47 -7.14 -25.52
N ALA A 164 -11.52 -6.77 -24.77
CA ALA A 164 -11.71 -5.39 -24.32
C ALA A 164 -10.64 -4.98 -23.29
N ALA A 165 -10.34 -5.83 -22.30
CA ALA A 165 -9.30 -5.58 -21.31
C ALA A 165 -7.88 -5.54 -21.92
N LEU A 166 -7.59 -6.42 -22.89
CA LEU A 166 -6.37 -6.36 -23.69
C LEU A 166 -6.34 -5.09 -24.54
N GLY A 167 -7.47 -4.63 -25.07
CA GLY A 167 -7.59 -3.36 -25.79
C GLY A 167 -7.25 -2.16 -24.91
N GLU A 168 -7.76 -2.10 -23.68
CA GLU A 168 -7.42 -1.07 -22.70
C GLU A 168 -5.94 -1.12 -22.31
N SER A 169 -5.40 -2.32 -22.08
CA SER A 169 -3.99 -2.50 -21.76
C SER A 169 -3.06 -2.13 -22.93
N ILE A 170 -3.44 -2.45 -24.17
CA ILE A 170 -2.72 -2.01 -25.38
C ILE A 170 -2.78 -0.49 -25.53
N THR A 171 -3.92 0.13 -25.22
CA THR A 171 -4.08 1.59 -25.27
C THR A 171 -3.20 2.27 -24.22
N ALA A 172 -3.19 1.77 -22.99
CA ALA A 172 -2.32 2.24 -21.92
C ALA A 172 -0.83 2.07 -22.26
N MET A 173 -0.44 0.92 -22.83
CA MET A 173 0.93 0.69 -23.30
C MET A 173 1.29 1.57 -24.51
N GLN A 174 0.33 1.93 -25.35
CA GLN A 174 0.55 2.88 -26.46
C GLN A 174 0.73 4.31 -25.96
N GLU A 175 -0.01 4.73 -24.92
CA GLU A 175 0.16 6.01 -24.25
C GLU A 175 1.50 6.09 -23.51
N GLU A 176 1.88 5.02 -22.79
CA GLU A 176 3.18 4.91 -22.13
C GLU A 176 4.32 4.91 -23.16
N LYS A 177 4.18 4.17 -24.26
CA LYS A 177 5.13 4.18 -25.38
C LYS A 177 5.23 5.57 -26.01
N ALA A 178 4.13 6.29 -26.22
CA ALA A 178 4.15 7.64 -26.77
C ALA A 178 4.82 8.63 -25.80
N SER A 179 4.58 8.49 -24.49
CA SER A 179 5.27 9.26 -23.45
C SER A 179 6.77 8.96 -23.44
N LEU A 180 7.16 7.70 -23.52
CA LEU A 180 8.56 7.27 -23.57
C LEU A 180 9.25 7.71 -24.87
N GLU A 181 8.58 7.64 -26.02
CA GLU A 181 9.09 8.15 -27.30
C GLU A 181 9.26 9.67 -27.27
N HIS A 182 8.32 10.40 -26.64
CA HIS A 182 8.45 11.84 -26.41
C HIS A 182 9.63 12.16 -25.47
N SER A 183 9.76 11.45 -24.34
CA SER A 183 10.90 11.58 -23.44
C SER A 183 12.23 11.21 -24.10
N LEU A 184 12.25 10.17 -24.94
CA LEU A 184 13.42 9.77 -25.71
C LEU A 184 13.78 10.85 -26.74
N HIS A 185 12.79 11.42 -27.44
CA HIS A 185 13.01 12.51 -28.40
C HIS A 185 13.50 13.80 -27.71
N CYS A 186 12.96 14.13 -26.53
CA CYS A 186 13.48 15.22 -25.70
C CYS A 186 14.93 14.95 -25.26
N THR A 187 15.21 13.72 -24.79
CA THR A 187 16.55 13.31 -24.34
C THR A 187 17.56 13.25 -25.49
N GLU A 188 17.15 12.82 -26.69
CA GLU A 188 17.95 12.86 -27.91
C GLU A 188 18.21 14.29 -28.37
N GLY A 189 17.22 15.17 -28.25
CA GLY A 189 17.37 16.61 -28.46
C GLY A 189 18.36 17.25 -27.49
N GLU A 190 18.30 16.91 -26.20
CA GLU A 190 19.27 17.33 -25.18
C GLU A 190 20.66 16.76 -25.45
N CYS A 191 20.76 15.47 -25.82
CA CYS A 191 22.02 14.84 -26.20
C CYS A 191 22.63 15.48 -27.45
N GLN A 192 21.81 15.87 -28.43
CA GLN A 192 22.27 16.58 -29.63
C GLN A 192 22.74 17.99 -29.28
N GLN A 193 22.00 18.72 -28.44
CA GLN A 193 22.44 20.03 -27.92
C GLN A 193 23.73 19.92 -27.09
N LEU A 194 23.90 18.84 -26.33
CA LEU A 194 25.12 18.56 -25.58
C LEU A 194 26.27 18.19 -26.50
N ARG A 195 26.06 17.41 -27.56
CA ARG A 195 27.08 17.13 -28.58
C ARG A 195 27.46 18.38 -29.37
N ASP A 196 26.51 19.25 -29.68
CA ASP A 196 26.77 20.52 -30.36
C ASP A 196 27.50 21.50 -29.45
N LYS A 197 27.15 21.55 -28.16
CA LYS A 197 27.92 22.26 -27.12
C LYS A 197 29.30 21.65 -26.91
N GLU A 198 29.44 20.33 -26.93
CA GLU A 198 30.72 19.63 -26.79
C GLU A 198 31.62 19.90 -28.00
N ASN A 199 31.07 19.89 -29.22
CA ASN A 199 31.78 20.25 -30.44
C ASN A 199 32.16 21.74 -30.45
N HIS A 200 31.27 22.62 -29.98
CA HIS A 200 31.56 24.03 -29.80
C HIS A 200 32.66 24.25 -28.75
N LEU A 201 32.58 23.60 -27.61
CA LEU A 201 33.59 23.62 -26.54
C LEU A 201 34.91 23.00 -27.00
N LYS A 202 34.90 21.91 -27.77
CA LYS A 202 36.12 21.32 -28.37
C LYS A 202 36.79 22.30 -29.34
N ASN A 203 36.01 22.99 -30.15
CA ASN A 203 36.51 24.02 -31.06
C ASN A 203 37.02 25.27 -30.30
N GLU A 204 36.37 25.66 -29.21
CA GLU A 204 36.85 26.73 -28.31
C GLU A 204 38.10 26.31 -27.53
N VAL A 205 38.16 25.09 -27.01
CA VAL A 205 39.33 24.51 -26.34
C VAL A 205 40.48 24.45 -27.32
N GLN A 206 40.29 23.98 -28.56
CA GLN A 206 41.35 23.94 -29.57
C GLN A 206 41.82 25.36 -29.98
N ARG A 207 40.92 26.36 -30.00
CA ARG A 207 41.27 27.78 -30.16
C ARG A 207 42.03 28.34 -28.94
N LEU A 208 41.64 27.95 -27.73
CA LEU A 208 42.28 28.37 -26.49
C LEU A 208 43.66 27.72 -26.35
N GLU A 209 43.81 26.44 -26.66
CA GLU A 209 45.06 25.68 -26.63
C GLU A 209 46.12 26.22 -27.59
N THR A 210 45.69 26.73 -28.74
CA THR A 210 46.57 27.37 -29.73
C THR A 210 46.84 28.85 -29.42
N SER A 211 46.06 29.48 -28.52
CA SER A 211 46.22 30.88 -28.11
C SER A 211 47.53 31.13 -27.36
N ARG A 212 48.07 32.35 -27.47
CA ARG A 212 49.27 32.77 -26.71
C ARG A 212 49.02 32.73 -25.20
N SER A 213 47.79 32.99 -24.77
CA SER A 213 47.37 33.05 -23.37
C SER A 213 47.43 31.69 -22.67
N TYR A 214 47.01 30.61 -23.34
CA TYR A 214 47.09 29.24 -22.79
C TYR A 214 48.52 28.69 -22.75
N ARG A 215 49.36 29.02 -23.75
CA ARG A 215 50.80 28.69 -23.71
C ARG A 215 51.53 29.42 -22.58
N LEU A 216 51.20 30.69 -22.34
CA LEU A 216 51.66 31.44 -21.16
C LEU A 216 51.10 30.84 -19.85
N GLY A 217 49.83 30.45 -19.84
CA GLY A 217 49.16 29.80 -18.71
C GLY A 217 49.71 28.42 -18.35
N GLN A 218 50.13 27.61 -19.34
CA GLN A 218 50.83 26.34 -19.10
C GLN A 218 52.24 26.55 -18.55
N GLY A 219 52.95 27.59 -19.01
CA GLY A 219 54.21 28.02 -18.40
C GLY A 219 54.02 28.41 -16.94
N PHE A 220 52.98 29.20 -16.65
CA PHE A 220 52.61 29.58 -15.29
C PHE A 220 52.17 28.38 -14.44
N ALA A 221 51.38 27.45 -14.99
CA ALA A 221 50.91 26.25 -14.30
C ALA A 221 52.02 25.23 -14.02
N LYS A 222 53.05 25.14 -14.89
CA LYS A 222 54.27 24.36 -14.61
C LYS A 222 55.08 24.97 -13.46
N VAL A 223 55.23 26.30 -13.46
CA VAL A 223 55.86 27.03 -12.35
C VAL A 223 55.03 26.89 -11.07
N PHE A 224 53.71 26.99 -11.17
CA PHE A 224 52.80 26.88 -10.02
C PHE A 224 52.78 25.45 -9.45
N ARG A 225 52.75 24.39 -10.28
CA ARG A 225 52.87 22.99 -9.83
C ARG A 225 54.25 22.68 -9.24
N PHE A 226 55.30 23.36 -9.69
CA PHE A 226 56.65 23.25 -9.12
C PHE A 226 56.73 23.88 -7.71
N PHE A 227 56.07 25.03 -7.49
CA PHE A 227 56.00 25.67 -6.17
C PHE A 227 54.91 25.10 -5.24
N PHE A 228 53.84 24.52 -5.79
CA PHE A 228 52.66 23.97 -5.10
C PHE A 228 52.25 22.57 -5.63
N PRO A 229 53.01 21.51 -5.32
CA PRO A 229 52.67 20.14 -5.72
C PRO A 229 51.39 19.62 -5.03
N GLN A 230 50.64 18.73 -5.70
CA GLN A 230 49.42 18.11 -5.15
C GLN A 230 49.72 17.38 -3.83
N GLY A 231 48.83 17.51 -2.84
CA GLY A 231 49.01 16.92 -1.50
C GLY A 231 50.03 17.62 -0.61
N SER A 232 50.65 18.73 -1.06
CA SER A 232 51.64 19.46 -0.25
C SER A 232 51.00 20.48 0.70
N ARG A 233 51.67 20.69 1.85
CA ARG A 233 51.30 21.71 2.86
C ARG A 233 51.10 23.11 2.27
N ARG A 234 51.84 23.45 1.21
CA ARG A 234 51.76 24.76 0.53
C ARG A 234 50.48 24.90 -0.31
N THR A 235 50.02 23.82 -0.94
CA THR A 235 48.80 23.77 -1.73
C THR A 235 47.55 23.90 -0.86
N LEU A 236 47.55 23.25 0.31
CA LEU A 236 46.46 23.37 1.29
C LEU A 236 46.33 24.81 1.81
N VAL A 237 47.45 25.46 2.18
CA VAL A 237 47.46 26.86 2.63
C VAL A 237 46.97 27.81 1.53
N ALA A 238 47.36 27.59 0.28
CA ALA A 238 46.88 28.39 -0.85
C ALA A 238 45.37 28.21 -1.10
N LYS A 239 44.86 26.97 -1.03
CA LYS A 239 43.42 26.69 -1.12
C LYS A 239 42.62 27.33 0.02
N MET A 240 43.15 27.29 1.25
CA MET A 240 42.51 27.92 2.40
C MET A 240 42.51 29.45 2.30
N LEU A 241 43.60 30.07 1.82
CA LEU A 241 43.64 31.50 1.52
C LEU A 241 42.62 31.89 0.44
N PHE A 242 42.49 31.07 -0.61
CA PHE A 242 41.50 31.30 -1.66
C PHE A 242 40.06 31.14 -1.13
N LYS A 243 39.80 30.14 -0.28
CA LYS A 243 38.52 29.93 0.42
C LYS A 243 38.22 31.06 1.42
N ALA A 244 39.23 31.61 2.10
CA ALA A 244 39.11 32.76 3.00
C ALA A 244 38.74 34.04 2.25
N ILE A 245 39.26 34.22 1.03
CA ILE A 245 38.89 35.34 0.14
C ILE A 245 37.45 35.16 -0.38
N ARG A 246 37.04 33.92 -0.70
CA ARG A 246 35.71 33.61 -1.27
C ARG A 246 34.58 33.59 -0.22
N HIS A 247 34.88 33.20 1.03
CA HIS A 247 33.92 33.12 2.14
C HIS A 247 34.49 33.73 3.44
N PRO A 248 34.71 35.05 3.48
CA PRO A 248 35.45 35.70 4.56
C PRO A 248 34.79 35.58 5.94
N ILE A 249 33.46 35.65 6.01
CA ILE A 249 32.70 35.63 7.28
C ILE A 249 32.71 34.22 7.91
N LEU A 250 32.48 33.17 7.11
CA LEU A 250 32.52 31.77 7.57
C LEU A 250 33.93 31.36 7.99
N PHE A 251 34.94 31.80 7.22
CA PHE A 251 36.34 31.58 7.55
C PHE A 251 36.71 32.25 8.88
N CYS A 252 36.34 33.52 9.11
CA CYS A 252 36.60 34.22 10.36
C CYS A 252 35.91 33.59 11.58
N ARG A 253 34.68 33.08 11.45
CA ARG A 253 33.97 32.36 12.53
C ARG A 253 34.59 31.00 12.86
N SER A 254 35.31 30.39 11.92
CA SER A 254 35.99 29.10 12.12
C SER A 254 37.32 29.22 12.88
N LEU A 255 37.89 30.42 13.02
CA LEU A 255 39.21 30.66 13.62
C LEU A 255 39.13 30.85 15.14
N SER A 256 39.61 29.87 15.91
CA SER A 256 39.85 30.02 17.35
C SER A 256 41.33 29.79 17.69
N ARG A 257 41.86 30.42 18.75
CA ARG A 257 43.27 30.29 19.16
C ARG A 257 43.70 28.82 19.36
N ARG A 258 42.80 27.95 19.81
CA ARG A 258 43.06 26.51 20.02
C ARG A 258 43.02 25.73 18.71
N ARG A 259 42.12 26.06 17.79
CA ARG A 259 42.08 25.47 16.42
C ARG A 259 43.29 25.84 15.60
N ILE A 260 43.77 27.09 15.70
CA ILE A 260 45.02 27.51 15.06
C ILE A 260 46.19 26.68 15.61
N LYS A 261 46.24 26.45 16.93
CA LYS A 261 47.28 25.64 17.58
C LYS A 261 47.20 24.15 17.19
N LYS A 262 45.99 23.58 17.12
CA LYS A 262 45.73 22.18 16.68
C LYS A 262 46.02 22.01 15.18
N PHE A 263 45.66 22.98 14.35
CA PHE A 263 45.99 23.06 12.93
C PHE A 263 47.50 23.07 12.70
N PHE A 264 48.25 23.93 13.42
CA PHE A 264 49.70 23.94 13.33
C PHE A 264 50.36 22.67 13.93
N GLY A 265 49.71 22.00 14.88
CA GLY A 265 50.10 20.68 15.38
C GLY A 265 49.95 19.58 14.34
N LEU A 266 48.75 19.40 13.78
CA LEU A 266 48.44 18.41 12.72
C LEU A 266 49.24 18.66 11.44
N MET A 267 49.48 19.93 11.10
CA MET A 267 50.38 20.33 10.01
C MET A 267 51.83 20.00 10.30
N LYS A 268 52.25 19.79 11.56
CA LYS A 268 53.61 19.37 11.92
C LYS A 268 53.75 17.86 11.76
N ASP A 269 52.71 17.10 12.10
CA ASP A 269 52.67 15.63 12.11
C ASP A 269 52.43 14.99 10.73
N GLY A 270 52.05 15.78 9.71
CA GLY A 270 52.03 15.33 8.30
C GLY A 270 50.67 14.89 7.75
N GLU A 271 49.60 15.01 8.52
CA GLU A 271 48.23 14.62 8.13
C GLU A 271 47.50 15.69 7.27
N VAL A 272 48.11 16.08 6.16
CA VAL A 272 47.58 17.14 5.27
C VAL A 272 46.22 16.75 4.67
N GLU A 273 46.03 15.48 4.40
CA GLU A 273 44.81 14.93 3.78
C GLU A 273 43.60 14.90 4.74
N TYR A 274 43.84 14.66 6.03
CA TYR A 274 42.82 14.69 7.09
C TYR A 274 42.30 16.12 7.32
N VAL A 275 43.20 17.12 7.30
CA VAL A 275 42.85 18.54 7.43
C VAL A 275 42.08 19.05 6.21
N GLU A 276 42.39 18.57 5.01
CA GLU A 276 41.66 18.90 3.78
C GLU A 276 40.21 18.36 3.84
N ARG A 277 40.00 17.15 4.38
CA ARG A 277 38.66 16.56 4.55
C ARG A 277 37.82 17.21 5.66
N LEU A 278 38.43 17.62 6.78
CA LEU A 278 37.74 18.42 7.81
C LEU A 278 37.24 19.77 7.25
N SER A 279 38.00 20.38 6.35
CA SER A 279 37.60 21.61 5.63
C SER A 279 36.44 21.35 4.66
N ASP A 280 36.43 20.20 3.99
CA ASP A 280 35.40 19.83 3.02
C ASP A 280 34.13 19.23 3.67
N ASN A 281 34.21 18.61 4.84
CA ASN A 281 33.04 18.18 5.63
C ASN A 281 32.30 19.37 6.28
N VAL A 282 33.01 20.46 6.56
CA VAL A 282 32.40 21.69 7.10
C VAL A 282 31.82 22.58 6.00
N MET A 283 32.37 22.57 4.76
CA MET A 283 31.93 23.52 3.70
C MET A 283 31.87 22.98 2.25
N GLY A 284 32.20 21.71 1.98
CA GLY A 284 32.43 21.18 0.62
C GLY A 284 31.29 20.36 -0.02
N LYS A 285 30.32 19.87 0.77
CA LYS A 285 29.14 19.12 0.24
C LYS A 285 28.15 19.99 -0.56
N SER A 286 28.30 21.32 -0.58
CA SER A 286 27.21 22.22 -0.97
C SER A 286 27.03 22.47 -2.48
N GLU A 287 28.08 22.52 -3.30
CA GLU A 287 27.91 23.12 -4.66
C GLU A 287 27.06 22.27 -5.64
N ARG A 288 26.98 20.93 -5.55
CA ARG A 288 26.10 20.11 -6.42
C ARG A 288 24.70 19.88 -5.82
N SER A 289 24.62 19.69 -4.51
CA SER A 289 23.35 19.46 -3.79
C SER A 289 22.46 20.71 -3.74
N LEU A 290 23.07 21.91 -3.81
CA LEU A 290 22.34 23.19 -3.85
C LEU A 290 21.69 23.50 -5.23
N MET A 291 22.11 22.85 -6.33
CA MET A 291 21.62 23.18 -7.68
C MET A 291 20.21 22.64 -8.00
N SER A 292 19.64 21.80 -7.14
CA SER A 292 18.33 21.16 -7.32
C SER A 292 17.37 21.41 -6.14
N ILE A 293 17.55 22.50 -5.41
CA ILE A 293 16.65 22.86 -4.31
C ILE A 293 15.35 23.40 -4.90
N GLU A 294 14.26 22.67 -4.69
CA GLU A 294 12.91 23.14 -5.00
C GLU A 294 12.54 24.28 -4.04
N LYS A 295 11.94 25.32 -4.60
CA LYS A 295 11.43 26.43 -3.78
C LYS A 295 10.09 26.02 -3.18
N PRO A 296 9.87 26.30 -1.88
CA PRO A 296 8.59 26.01 -1.25
C PRO A 296 7.49 26.87 -1.85
N GLU A 297 6.26 26.35 -1.80
CA GLU A 297 5.08 27.15 -2.11
C GLU A 297 4.93 28.25 -1.05
N THR A 298 5.21 29.48 -1.46
CA THR A 298 5.06 30.66 -0.62
C THR A 298 4.36 31.76 -1.40
N VAL A 299 3.50 32.49 -0.71
CA VAL A 299 2.93 33.74 -1.22
C VAL A 299 3.94 34.86 -0.95
N PRO A 300 4.42 35.58 -1.97
CA PRO A 300 5.31 36.71 -1.75
C PRO A 300 4.61 37.77 -0.90
N VAL A 301 5.26 38.19 0.18
CA VAL A 301 4.72 39.24 1.06
C VAL A 301 5.03 40.60 0.46
N ASP A 302 4.00 41.31 0.01
CA ASP A 302 4.14 42.66 -0.52
C ASP A 302 4.06 43.70 0.62
N LEU A 303 5.22 44.31 0.89
CA LEU A 303 5.48 45.30 1.94
C LEU A 303 5.37 46.76 1.46
N SER A 304 4.70 47.02 0.33
CA SER A 304 4.48 48.39 -0.13
C SER A 304 3.74 49.24 0.91
N GLU A 305 4.23 50.46 1.15
CA GLU A 305 3.63 51.40 2.08
C GLU A 305 2.27 51.90 1.57
N GLY A 306 1.34 52.18 2.50
CA GLY A 306 0.03 52.78 2.18
C GLY A 306 -1.12 51.80 1.94
N LYS A 307 -0.90 50.49 2.13
CA LYS A 307 -1.98 49.50 2.15
C LYS A 307 -2.96 49.76 3.29
N THR A 308 -4.23 49.52 2.99
CA THR A 308 -5.36 49.66 3.89
C THR A 308 -6.04 48.30 4.06
N ALA A 309 -6.96 48.19 5.02
CA ALA A 309 -7.75 46.97 5.23
C ALA A 309 -8.51 46.49 3.97
N LYS A 310 -8.80 47.38 3.00
CA LYS A 310 -9.48 47.04 1.74
C LYS A 310 -8.61 46.28 0.74
N ASP A 311 -7.29 46.35 0.91
CA ASP A 311 -6.32 45.70 0.03
C ASP A 311 -6.10 44.23 0.41
N TYR A 312 -6.71 43.77 1.51
CA TYR A 312 -6.68 42.40 2.00
C TYR A 312 -8.06 41.76 1.89
N ALA A 313 -8.11 40.51 1.43
CA ALA A 313 -9.35 39.74 1.43
C ALA A 313 -9.73 39.37 2.88
N VAL A 314 -11.02 39.22 3.16
CA VAL A 314 -11.46 38.80 4.49
C VAL A 314 -11.19 37.30 4.66
N LEU A 315 -10.33 36.94 5.61
CA LEU A 315 -10.05 35.55 5.96
C LEU A 315 -10.99 35.10 7.08
N ARG A 316 -11.71 33.99 6.89
CA ARG A 316 -12.62 33.47 7.93
C ARG A 316 -11.98 32.26 8.60
N VAL A 317 -11.61 32.42 9.86
CA VAL A 317 -11.08 31.33 10.68
C VAL A 317 -12.25 30.51 11.20
N PRO A 318 -12.25 29.17 11.04
CA PRO A 318 -13.29 28.33 11.61
C PRO A 318 -13.26 28.39 13.14
N THR A 319 -14.38 28.07 13.77
CA THR A 319 -14.50 28.02 15.23
C THR A 319 -14.92 26.62 15.65
N TRP A 320 -14.27 26.10 16.68
CA TRP A 320 -14.53 24.78 17.24
C TRP A 320 -14.75 24.91 18.75
N ASP A 321 -15.70 24.15 19.30
CA ASP A 321 -16.00 24.20 20.74
C ASP A 321 -14.85 23.63 21.60
N ALA A 322 -14.14 22.64 21.07
CA ALA A 322 -13.00 21.97 21.71
C ALA A 322 -11.87 21.77 20.68
N PRO A 323 -11.08 22.81 20.37
CA PRO A 323 -9.98 22.68 19.42
C PRO A 323 -8.89 21.75 19.96
N THR A 324 -8.26 20.96 19.09
CA THR A 324 -7.13 20.11 19.47
C THR A 324 -5.89 20.96 19.81
N VAL A 325 -5.62 22.00 19.02
CA VAL A 325 -4.41 22.84 19.14
C VAL A 325 -4.76 24.33 19.28
N SER A 326 -4.19 25.01 20.27
CA SER A 326 -4.19 26.48 20.34
C SER A 326 -2.92 27.03 19.72
N ILE A 327 -3.03 27.69 18.57
CA ILE A 327 -1.92 28.31 17.86
C ILE A 327 -1.74 29.74 18.39
N VAL A 328 -0.65 29.99 19.11
CA VAL A 328 -0.28 31.30 19.64
C VAL A 328 0.70 31.98 18.68
N ILE A 329 0.27 33.11 18.11
CA ILE A 329 1.06 33.89 17.16
C ILE A 329 1.45 35.22 17.81
N PRO A 330 2.73 35.42 18.21
CA PRO A 330 3.22 36.70 18.71
C PRO A 330 3.34 37.72 17.58
N VAL A 331 2.75 38.89 17.78
CA VAL A 331 2.68 39.96 16.78
C VAL A 331 3.10 41.30 17.37
N TYR A 332 3.99 41.99 16.67
CA TYR A 332 4.29 43.40 16.87
C TYR A 332 4.45 44.09 15.51
N ASN A 333 3.39 44.74 15.05
CA ASN A 333 3.23 45.23 13.68
C ASN A 333 3.41 44.10 12.63
N GLN A 334 3.85 44.45 11.42
CA GLN A 334 4.07 43.53 10.30
C GLN A 334 2.80 42.77 9.89
N PHE A 335 1.64 43.45 9.87
CA PHE A 335 0.35 42.85 9.55
C PHE A 335 0.35 41.99 8.28
N ALA A 336 1.09 42.38 7.23
CA ALA A 336 1.18 41.61 5.99
C ALA A 336 1.72 40.19 6.20
N TYR A 337 2.73 40.02 7.06
CA TYR A 337 3.26 38.70 7.42
C TYR A 337 2.24 37.92 8.24
N THR A 338 1.63 38.54 9.25
CA THR A 338 0.58 37.91 10.07
C THR A 338 -0.59 37.43 9.21
N TYR A 339 -1.03 38.23 8.24
CA TYR A 339 -2.09 37.88 7.30
C TYR A 339 -1.75 36.61 6.51
N HIS A 340 -0.56 36.56 5.88
CA HIS A 340 -0.15 35.39 5.09
C HIS A 340 0.18 34.17 5.95
N CYS A 341 0.63 34.37 7.19
CA CYS A 341 0.75 33.29 8.17
C CYS A 341 -0.61 32.64 8.42
N VAL A 342 -1.64 33.42 8.77
CA VAL A 342 -3.00 32.90 8.98
C VAL A 342 -3.59 32.30 7.70
N GLU A 343 -3.40 32.92 6.55
CA GLU A 343 -3.81 32.38 5.24
C GLU A 343 -3.20 30.99 4.99
N SER A 344 -1.91 30.81 5.27
CA SER A 344 -1.23 29.52 5.13
C SER A 344 -1.76 28.47 6.10
N ILE A 345 -2.10 28.84 7.35
CA ILE A 345 -2.72 27.94 8.32
C ILE A 345 -4.08 27.46 7.81
N LEU A 346 -4.91 28.36 7.29
CA LEU A 346 -6.23 28.02 6.75
C LEU A 346 -6.15 27.09 5.55
N LYS A 347 -5.15 27.28 4.69
CA LYS A 347 -4.95 26.45 3.49
C LYS A 347 -4.43 25.05 3.82
N ASN A 348 -3.55 24.92 4.81
CA ASN A 348 -2.64 23.78 4.90
C ASN A 348 -2.76 22.92 6.17
N SER A 349 -3.69 23.21 7.09
CA SER A 349 -3.77 22.49 8.38
C SER A 349 -4.60 21.19 8.37
N GLY A 350 -5.15 20.80 7.20
CA GLY A 350 -5.93 19.57 7.05
C GLY A 350 -7.12 19.49 7.99
N ASP A 351 -7.36 18.29 8.54
CA ASP A 351 -8.53 17.99 9.41
C ASP A 351 -8.29 18.27 10.90
N VAL A 352 -7.11 18.77 11.28
CA VAL A 352 -6.84 19.10 12.69
C VAL A 352 -7.65 20.32 13.10
N THR A 353 -8.38 20.23 14.21
CA THR A 353 -9.11 21.36 14.77
C THR A 353 -8.18 22.27 15.58
N TYR A 354 -8.30 23.59 15.42
CA TYR A 354 -7.39 24.54 16.08
C TYR A 354 -8.10 25.82 16.52
N GLU A 355 -7.45 26.65 17.33
CA GLU A 355 -7.82 28.06 17.47
C GLU A 355 -6.59 28.92 17.20
N ILE A 356 -6.80 30.17 16.77
CA ILE A 356 -5.71 31.12 16.54
C ILE A 356 -5.80 32.25 17.58
N LEU A 357 -4.77 32.32 18.42
CA LEU A 357 -4.57 33.37 19.41
C LEU A 357 -3.53 34.36 18.88
N ILE A 358 -3.97 35.58 18.53
CA ILE A 358 -3.06 36.65 18.16
C ILE A 358 -2.59 37.34 19.44
N ALA A 359 -1.34 37.12 19.82
CA ALA A 359 -0.70 37.79 20.94
C ALA A 359 -0.17 39.15 20.45
N ASN A 360 -1.04 40.17 20.45
CA ASN A 360 -0.75 41.50 19.92
C ASN A 360 -0.02 42.36 20.97
N ASP A 361 1.25 42.68 20.73
CA ASP A 361 2.11 43.38 21.67
C ASP A 361 2.10 44.90 21.47
N CYS A 362 0.91 45.51 21.58
CA CYS A 362 0.64 46.94 21.35
C CYS A 362 0.99 47.44 19.93
N SER A 363 0.64 46.67 18.89
CA SER A 363 0.85 47.07 17.49
C SER A 363 0.09 48.36 17.12
N THR A 364 0.66 49.11 16.17
CA THR A 364 0.12 50.40 15.68
C THR A 364 -0.30 50.36 14.21
N ASP A 365 -0.07 49.24 13.52
CA ASP A 365 -0.47 49.04 12.12
C ASP A 365 -1.87 48.41 12.00
N LEU A 366 -2.18 47.83 10.84
CA LEU A 366 -3.46 47.17 10.55
C LEU A 366 -3.77 46.00 11.49
N THR A 367 -2.83 45.51 12.31
CA THR A 367 -3.08 44.54 13.38
C THR A 367 -4.13 45.05 14.38
N THR A 368 -4.27 46.36 14.55
CA THR A 368 -5.33 46.98 15.37
C THR A 368 -6.75 46.71 14.85
N GLU A 369 -6.88 46.32 13.57
CA GLU A 369 -8.14 45.97 12.92
C GLU A 369 -8.23 44.48 12.56
N ILE A 370 -7.35 43.64 13.13
CA ILE A 370 -7.22 42.23 12.75
C ILE A 370 -8.53 41.45 12.87
N ASP A 371 -9.32 41.69 13.90
CA ASP A 371 -10.60 40.98 14.12
C ASP A 371 -11.65 41.28 13.02
N LYS A 372 -11.50 42.42 12.32
CA LYS A 372 -12.38 42.78 11.19
C LYS A 372 -11.92 42.14 9.88
N ILE A 373 -10.61 42.04 9.69
CA ILE A 373 -10.00 41.52 8.46
C ILE A 373 -9.92 39.99 8.49
N ILE A 374 -9.73 39.42 9.68
CA ILE A 374 -9.56 38.00 9.94
C ILE A 374 -10.55 37.56 11.05
N PRO A 375 -11.87 37.62 10.82
CA PRO A 375 -12.85 37.17 11.79
C PRO A 375 -12.63 35.70 12.19
N GLY A 376 -12.76 35.42 13.50
CA GLY A 376 -12.59 34.10 14.10
C GLY A 376 -11.27 33.91 14.86
N VAL A 377 -10.29 34.81 14.68
CA VAL A 377 -9.13 34.87 15.59
C VAL A 377 -9.51 35.49 16.92
N LYS A 378 -8.75 35.14 17.96
CA LYS A 378 -8.85 35.77 19.28
C LYS A 378 -7.63 36.65 19.51
N CYS A 379 -7.82 37.96 19.44
CA CYS A 379 -6.76 38.94 19.66
C CYS A 379 -6.61 39.28 21.15
N ILE A 380 -5.44 38.97 21.73
CA ILE A 380 -5.04 39.36 23.08
C ILE A 380 -4.07 40.53 22.95
N THR A 381 -4.53 41.74 23.29
CA THR A 381 -3.74 42.97 23.13
C THR A 381 -3.12 43.41 24.45
N ASN A 382 -1.79 43.56 24.49
CA ASN A 382 -1.08 44.12 25.63
C ASN A 382 -1.13 45.66 25.61
N GLU A 383 -1.18 46.28 26.79
CA GLU A 383 -1.15 47.75 26.93
C GLU A 383 0.23 48.37 26.63
N LYS A 384 1.30 47.57 26.77
CA LYS A 384 2.68 47.97 26.55
C LYS A 384 3.44 46.83 25.89
N ASN A 385 4.53 47.17 25.20
CA ASN A 385 5.39 46.18 24.54
C ASN A 385 6.10 45.29 25.58
N LEU A 386 5.63 44.05 25.71
CA LEU A 386 6.14 43.01 26.61
C LEU A 386 7.27 42.18 25.99
N ARG A 387 7.50 42.31 24.67
CA ARG A 387 8.44 41.50 23.87
C ARG A 387 8.00 40.03 23.79
N PHE A 388 8.73 39.24 23.00
CA PHE A 388 8.35 37.87 22.62
C PHE A 388 7.91 37.01 23.81
N LEU A 389 8.83 36.82 24.77
CA LEU A 389 8.66 35.86 25.86
C LEU A 389 7.42 36.13 26.71
N ARG A 390 7.30 37.35 27.23
CA ARG A 390 6.18 37.73 28.11
C ARG A 390 4.86 37.85 27.36
N ASN A 391 4.90 38.23 26.08
CA ASN A 391 3.72 38.27 25.23
C ASN A 391 3.15 36.85 25.00
N CYS A 392 4.02 35.89 24.64
CA CYS A 392 3.65 34.49 24.52
C CYS A 392 3.07 33.94 25.83
N ASN A 393 3.74 34.17 26.98
CA ASN A 393 3.25 33.75 28.28
C ASN A 393 1.88 34.35 28.64
N ASN A 394 1.62 35.60 28.25
CA ASN A 394 0.33 36.23 28.50
C ASN A 394 -0.78 35.60 27.64
N ALA A 395 -0.55 35.47 26.34
CA ALA A 395 -1.53 34.92 25.41
C ALA A 395 -1.83 33.43 25.66
N ALA A 396 -0.82 32.64 26.05
CA ALA A 396 -0.98 31.21 26.33
C ALA A 396 -1.97 30.93 27.48
N LYS A 397 -2.21 31.87 28.39
CA LYS A 397 -3.24 31.75 29.45
C LYS A 397 -4.66 31.67 28.90
N HIS A 398 -4.87 32.07 27.65
CA HIS A 398 -6.16 32.09 26.98
C HIS A 398 -6.38 30.88 26.05
N ALA A 399 -5.41 29.97 25.96
CA ALA A 399 -5.47 28.75 25.17
C ALA A 399 -6.40 27.72 25.83
N VAL A 400 -7.29 27.14 25.03
CA VAL A 400 -8.22 26.09 25.47
C VAL A 400 -7.92 24.71 24.88
N GLY A 401 -7.06 24.64 23.88
CA GLY A 401 -6.67 23.41 23.20
C GLY A 401 -5.93 22.42 24.11
N LYS A 402 -5.89 21.16 23.68
CA LYS A 402 -5.11 20.11 24.34
C LYS A 402 -3.61 20.41 24.26
N TYR A 403 -3.18 20.95 23.12
CA TYR A 403 -1.81 21.37 22.85
C TYR A 403 -1.73 22.88 22.63
N ILE A 404 -0.60 23.47 23.02
CA ILE A 404 -0.24 24.85 22.68
C ILE A 404 0.88 24.79 21.65
N LEU A 405 0.68 25.48 20.53
CA LEU A 405 1.67 25.63 19.47
C LEU A 405 2.07 27.10 19.37
N PHE A 406 3.34 27.42 19.59
CA PHE A 406 3.88 28.75 19.33
C PHE A 406 4.38 28.82 17.88
N LEU A 407 3.84 29.77 17.11
CA LEU A 407 4.17 29.97 15.69
C LEU A 407 4.49 31.43 15.44
N ASN A 408 5.68 31.73 14.92
CA ASN A 408 6.04 33.11 14.59
C ASN A 408 5.16 33.68 13.47
N ASN A 409 4.91 34.99 13.50
CA ASN A 409 4.07 35.65 12.50
C ASN A 409 4.73 35.78 11.12
N ASP A 410 6.05 35.70 11.03
CA ASP A 410 6.85 35.71 9.79
C ASP A 410 7.08 34.28 9.25
N THR A 411 6.05 33.44 9.33
CA THR A 411 6.06 32.07 8.82
C THR A 411 4.97 31.82 7.79
N GLN A 412 5.19 30.83 6.92
CA GLN A 412 4.16 30.24 6.06
C GLN A 412 4.27 28.73 6.14
N VAL A 413 3.24 28.10 6.70
CA VAL A 413 3.19 26.64 6.92
C VAL A 413 2.89 25.93 5.60
N GLN A 414 3.45 24.73 5.39
CA GLN A 414 3.27 23.94 4.15
C GLN A 414 2.13 22.91 4.30
N PRO A 415 1.63 22.29 3.20
CA PRO A 415 0.55 21.29 3.26
C PRO A 415 0.78 20.21 4.34
N ASP A 416 -0.28 19.87 5.06
CA ASP A 416 -0.34 18.83 6.10
C ASP A 416 0.67 19.00 7.25
N TRP A 417 1.12 20.21 7.53
CA TRP A 417 2.15 20.45 8.54
C TRP A 417 1.73 20.12 9.99
N LEU A 418 0.44 20.24 10.33
CA LEU A 418 -0.03 20.20 11.73
C LEU A 418 -0.30 18.77 12.23
N ALA A 419 -0.91 17.92 11.39
CA ALA A 419 -1.25 16.54 11.77
C ALA A 419 -0.02 15.71 12.21
N PRO A 420 1.14 15.75 11.54
CA PRO A 420 2.33 15.02 11.97
C PRO A 420 2.84 15.42 13.36
N LEU A 421 2.65 16.68 13.78
CA LEU A 421 3.01 17.13 15.13
C LEU A 421 2.09 16.51 16.19
N VAL A 422 0.78 16.51 15.92
CA VAL A 422 -0.24 15.93 16.82
C VAL A 422 -0.04 14.42 16.94
N THR A 423 0.11 13.72 15.81
CA THR A 423 0.36 12.27 15.82
C THR A 423 1.63 11.92 16.57
N LEU A 424 2.71 12.70 16.40
CA LEU A 424 3.97 12.42 17.08
C LEU A 424 3.87 12.64 18.60
N ILE A 425 3.30 13.75 19.07
CA ILE A 425 3.18 14.01 20.51
C ILE A 425 2.23 13.01 21.20
N GLU A 426 1.28 12.44 20.46
CA GLU A 426 0.36 11.42 20.96
C GLU A 426 0.92 10.00 20.91
N SER A 427 1.99 9.77 20.15
CA SER A 427 2.55 8.43 19.95
C SER A 427 3.19 7.83 21.21
N ALA A 428 3.58 8.65 22.18
CA ALA A 428 4.11 8.20 23.46
C ALA A 428 3.96 9.28 24.55
N GLU A 429 3.60 8.86 25.77
CA GLU A 429 3.37 9.77 26.91
C GLU A 429 4.63 10.52 27.36
N ASP A 430 5.81 10.00 27.04
CA ASP A 430 7.10 10.59 27.37
C ASP A 430 7.56 11.65 26.35
N ILE A 431 6.77 11.97 25.32
CA ILE A 431 7.06 13.07 24.38
C ILE A 431 6.40 14.35 24.90
N GLY A 432 7.21 15.29 25.41
CA GLY A 432 6.72 16.53 26.00
C GLY A 432 6.67 17.71 25.03
N MET A 433 7.56 17.72 24.02
CA MET A 433 7.66 18.81 23.06
C MET A 433 8.01 18.29 21.66
N VAL A 434 7.36 18.84 20.63
CA VAL A 434 7.60 18.52 19.22
C VAL A 434 7.82 19.79 18.40
N GLY A 435 8.60 19.68 17.33
CA GLY A 435 9.01 20.81 16.50
C GLY A 435 9.02 20.53 15.01
N SER A 436 8.73 21.56 14.22
CA SER A 436 8.71 21.49 12.76
C SER A 436 10.11 21.58 12.14
N LYS A 437 10.23 21.11 10.90
CA LYS A 437 11.32 21.43 9.99
C LYS A 437 11.19 22.83 9.46
N LEU A 438 12.23 23.62 9.65
CA LEU A 438 12.28 25.00 9.18
C LEU A 438 13.07 25.12 7.89
N ILE A 439 12.49 25.81 6.92
CA ILE A 439 13.13 26.11 5.64
C ILE A 439 13.10 27.61 5.36
N TYR A 440 14.13 28.10 4.68
CA TYR A 440 14.17 29.46 4.18
C TYR A 440 13.27 29.63 2.96
N PRO A 441 12.82 30.85 2.65
CA PRO A 441 12.01 31.12 1.45
C PRO A 441 12.71 30.78 0.12
N ASP A 442 14.04 30.68 0.13
CA ASP A 442 14.83 30.25 -1.03
C ASP A 442 14.96 28.73 -1.18
N GLY A 443 14.31 27.97 -0.28
CA GLY A 443 14.27 26.51 -0.24
C GLY A 443 15.41 25.86 0.53
N ARG A 444 16.41 26.61 1.01
CA ARG A 444 17.48 26.02 1.84
C ARG A 444 16.94 25.63 3.22
N LEU A 445 17.50 24.57 3.79
CA LEU A 445 17.18 24.15 5.15
C LEU A 445 17.63 25.24 6.15
N GLN A 446 16.75 25.62 7.06
CA GLN A 446 17.10 26.49 8.19
C GLN A 446 17.44 25.66 9.42
N GLU A 447 16.61 24.66 9.74
CA GLU A 447 16.78 23.81 10.91
C GLU A 447 16.12 22.45 10.74
N ALA A 448 16.86 21.38 11.08
CA ALA A 448 16.37 20.01 11.22
C ALA A 448 16.65 19.46 12.64
N GLY A 449 16.26 20.25 13.63
CA GLY A 449 16.63 20.07 15.04
C GLY A 449 17.79 20.95 15.49
N GLY A 450 17.79 21.33 16.75
CA GLY A 450 18.86 22.06 17.41
C GLY A 450 19.85 21.13 18.12
N ILE A 451 21.15 21.49 18.07
CA ILE A 451 22.22 20.86 18.85
C ILE A 451 22.79 21.90 19.82
N LEU A 452 22.94 21.53 21.09
CA LEU A 452 23.64 22.34 22.09
C LEU A 452 24.96 21.67 22.47
N TRP A 453 26.01 22.47 22.56
CA TRP A 453 27.37 22.00 22.86
C TRP A 453 27.76 22.33 24.30
N ARG A 454 28.80 21.64 24.80
CA ARG A 454 29.31 21.84 26.17
C ARG A 454 29.62 23.30 26.53
N ASP A 455 30.05 24.10 25.56
CA ASP A 455 30.37 25.52 25.79
C ASP A 455 29.13 26.44 25.80
N GLY A 456 27.92 25.87 25.66
CA GLY A 456 26.65 26.60 25.57
C GLY A 456 26.35 27.14 24.18
N SER A 457 27.20 26.90 23.18
CA SER A 457 26.89 27.28 21.80
C SER A 457 25.84 26.36 21.19
N ALA A 458 25.02 26.90 20.28
CA ALA A 458 23.92 26.19 19.66
C ALA A 458 24.09 26.14 18.13
N TRP A 459 23.70 25.03 17.51
CA TRP A 459 23.61 24.86 16.05
C TRP A 459 22.17 24.58 15.64
N ASN A 460 21.74 25.20 14.55
CA ASN A 460 20.56 24.78 13.80
C ASN A 460 21.04 23.73 12.81
N PHE A 461 20.77 22.46 13.08
CA PHE A 461 21.35 21.35 12.33
C PHE A 461 20.92 21.41 10.86
N GLY A 462 21.88 21.33 9.94
CA GLY A 462 21.64 21.39 8.50
C GLY A 462 21.44 22.79 7.91
N ASN A 463 21.63 23.86 8.68
CA ASN A 463 21.47 25.24 8.19
C ASN A 463 22.23 25.48 6.87
N GLY A 464 21.51 25.97 5.86
CA GLY A 464 22.01 26.31 4.52
C GLY A 464 22.19 25.10 3.60
N GLN A 465 21.87 23.88 4.05
CA GLN A 465 21.99 22.66 3.25
C GLN A 465 20.69 22.34 2.50
N ASN A 466 20.73 21.29 1.68
CA ASN A 466 19.56 20.82 0.95
C ASN A 466 18.61 20.07 1.91
N PRO A 467 17.35 20.52 2.07
CA PRO A 467 16.40 19.89 2.98
C PRO A 467 15.99 18.47 2.57
N ALA A 468 16.18 18.06 1.32
CA ALA A 468 15.79 16.72 0.83
C ALA A 468 16.76 15.60 1.24
N MET A 469 17.90 15.96 1.84
CA MET A 469 18.93 15.00 2.23
C MET A 469 18.43 14.06 3.36
N PRO A 470 18.71 12.75 3.29
CA PRO A 470 18.19 11.76 4.24
C PRO A 470 18.39 12.07 5.72
N GLU A 471 19.54 12.66 6.08
CA GLU A 471 19.90 13.01 7.47
C GLU A 471 18.97 14.03 8.15
N PHE A 472 18.10 14.68 7.37
CA PHE A 472 17.13 15.67 7.83
C PHE A 472 15.67 15.21 7.77
N ASN A 473 15.41 13.97 7.31
CA ASN A 473 14.06 13.52 6.95
C ASN A 473 13.56 12.31 7.76
N TYR A 474 14.06 12.11 8.98
CA TYR A 474 13.52 11.13 9.94
C TYR A 474 13.18 11.78 11.28
N VAL A 475 12.21 11.21 11.99
CA VAL A 475 11.80 11.64 13.33
C VAL A 475 12.94 11.34 14.31
N LYS A 476 13.31 12.30 15.15
CA LYS A 476 14.43 12.10 16.08
C LYS A 476 14.32 12.98 17.30
N GLN A 477 14.94 12.53 18.39
CA GLN A 477 15.13 13.35 19.57
C GLN A 477 16.23 14.38 19.30
N VAL A 478 16.09 15.59 19.84
CA VAL A 478 17.03 16.70 19.66
C VAL A 478 17.23 17.46 20.97
N ASP A 479 18.26 18.28 21.05
CA ASP A 479 18.52 19.07 22.27
C ASP A 479 17.47 20.16 22.46
N TYR A 480 17.09 20.83 21.37
CA TYR A 480 16.07 21.87 21.35
C TYR A 480 15.47 22.03 19.94
N ILE A 481 14.40 22.81 19.83
CA ILE A 481 13.80 23.28 18.59
C ILE A 481 13.69 24.80 18.69
N SER A 482 13.97 25.51 17.60
CA SER A 482 13.78 26.96 17.53
C SER A 482 12.33 27.37 17.80
N GLY A 483 12.12 28.42 18.59
CA GLY A 483 10.80 28.94 18.97
C GLY A 483 9.90 29.44 17.83
N ALA A 484 10.29 29.25 16.57
CA ALA A 484 9.51 29.62 15.38
C ALA A 484 8.28 28.72 15.14
N ALA A 485 8.36 27.43 15.52
CA ALA A 485 7.27 26.46 15.41
C ALA A 485 7.48 25.30 16.41
N ILE A 486 6.97 25.47 17.63
CA ILE A 486 7.07 24.48 18.71
C ILE A 486 5.70 24.15 19.29
N MET A 487 5.45 22.89 19.62
CA MET A 487 4.21 22.44 20.23
C MET A 487 4.48 21.56 21.44
N LEU A 488 3.67 21.74 22.48
CA LEU A 488 3.70 20.94 23.71
C LEU A 488 2.29 20.83 24.29
N SER A 489 2.09 19.89 25.22
CA SER A 489 0.79 19.77 25.90
C SER A 489 0.52 20.99 26.78
N ARG A 490 -0.75 21.43 26.81
CA ARG A 490 -1.15 22.54 27.69
C ARG A 490 -0.90 22.24 29.16
N ALA A 491 -1.12 20.98 29.56
CA ALA A 491 -0.84 20.52 30.92
C ALA A 491 0.64 20.70 31.30
N LEU A 492 1.57 20.29 30.42
CA LEU A 492 3.01 20.45 30.65
C LEU A 492 3.41 21.93 30.66
N TRP A 493 2.82 22.75 29.78
CA TRP A 493 3.05 24.20 29.78
C TRP A 493 2.66 24.86 31.11
N GLU A 494 1.48 24.50 31.63
CA GLU A 494 0.97 24.99 32.91
C GLU A 494 1.85 24.55 34.08
N GLU A 495 2.38 23.32 34.04
CA GLU A 495 3.29 22.79 35.05
C GLU A 495 4.66 23.50 35.04
N ILE A 496 5.21 23.77 33.85
CA ILE A 496 6.47 24.52 33.69
C ILE A 496 6.31 25.98 34.15
N GLY A 497 5.13 26.58 33.96
CA GLY A 497 4.86 27.98 34.26
C GLY A 497 5.17 28.95 33.12
N GLY A 498 5.38 28.43 31.90
CA GLY A 498 5.69 29.17 30.69
C GLY A 498 7.19 29.41 30.46
N PHE A 499 7.54 30.28 29.50
CA PHE A 499 8.93 30.64 29.24
C PHE A 499 9.55 31.36 30.45
N ASP A 500 10.81 31.05 30.79
CA ASP A 500 11.52 31.65 31.91
C ASP A 500 11.87 33.13 31.66
N GLU A 501 11.27 34.02 32.42
CA GLU A 501 11.49 35.47 32.32
C GLU A 501 12.95 35.90 32.60
N HIS A 502 13.81 35.03 33.12
CA HIS A 502 15.25 35.28 33.24
C HIS A 502 15.92 35.60 31.90
N PHE A 503 15.35 35.09 30.80
CA PHE A 503 15.80 35.31 29.42
C PHE A 503 15.07 36.46 28.71
N ALA A 504 14.21 37.21 29.40
CA ALA A 504 13.61 38.40 28.82
C ALA A 504 14.70 39.41 28.40
N PRO A 505 14.59 40.05 27.20
CA PRO A 505 13.39 40.08 26.35
C PRO A 505 13.29 39.00 25.25
N ALA A 506 14.37 38.30 24.88
CA ALA A 506 14.41 37.29 23.80
C ALA A 506 15.75 36.51 23.80
N TYR A 507 15.80 35.40 23.07
CA TYR A 507 16.93 34.46 22.90
C TYR A 507 17.20 33.54 24.10
N CYS A 508 17.42 32.25 23.79
CA CYS A 508 17.62 31.12 24.70
C CYS A 508 16.36 30.66 25.45
N GLU A 509 15.21 31.29 25.25
CA GLU A 509 13.91 30.92 25.83
C GLU A 509 13.43 29.56 25.35
N ASP A 510 13.66 29.24 24.08
CA ASP A 510 13.31 27.97 23.44
C ASP A 510 14.24 26.83 23.88
N SER A 511 15.54 27.11 23.94
CA SER A 511 16.57 26.22 24.46
C SER A 511 16.33 25.89 25.94
N ASP A 512 15.97 26.91 26.74
CA ASP A 512 15.66 26.75 28.16
C ASP A 512 14.39 25.93 28.39
N LEU A 513 13.34 26.18 27.60
CA LEU A 513 12.13 25.39 27.64
C LEU A 513 12.42 23.92 27.32
N ALA A 514 13.18 23.66 26.25
CA ALA A 514 13.57 22.30 25.86
C ALA A 514 14.34 21.56 26.97
N PHE A 515 15.30 22.25 27.61
CA PHE A 515 16.07 21.68 28.71
C PHE A 515 15.22 21.45 29.96
N THR A 516 14.24 22.31 30.22
CA THR A 516 13.28 22.14 31.32
C THR A 516 12.38 20.93 31.08
N VAL A 517 11.81 20.79 29.87
CA VAL A 517 11.02 19.62 29.44
C VAL A 517 11.83 18.33 29.63
N ARG A 518 13.10 18.32 29.18
CA ARG A 518 14.01 17.17 29.35
C ARG A 518 14.33 16.86 30.81
N LYS A 519 14.57 17.88 31.63
CA LYS A 519 14.83 17.71 33.07
C LYS A 519 13.64 17.09 33.80
N MET A 520 12.42 17.31 33.30
CA MET A 520 11.19 16.70 33.82
C MET A 520 10.96 15.25 33.34
N GLY A 521 11.89 14.69 32.55
CA GLY A 521 11.83 13.30 32.07
C GLY A 521 11.19 13.13 30.69
N TYR A 522 10.81 14.21 30.03
CA TYR A 522 10.19 14.17 28.70
C TYR A 522 11.22 14.30 27.56
N ARG A 523 10.88 13.77 26.39
CA ARG A 523 11.65 13.91 25.15
C ARG A 523 11.23 15.15 24.37
N VAL A 524 12.20 15.73 23.67
CA VAL A 524 12.03 16.82 22.70
C VAL A 524 12.29 16.25 21.31
N MET A 525 11.29 16.31 20.43
CA MET A 525 11.30 15.59 19.15
C MET A 525 11.20 16.53 17.95
N TYR A 526 11.96 16.22 16.91
CA TYR A 526 11.88 16.86 15.60
C TYR A 526 10.99 16.04 14.66
N GLN A 527 10.05 16.70 13.97
CA GLN A 527 9.11 16.09 13.02
C GLN A 527 9.36 16.62 11.59
N PRO A 528 10.05 15.87 10.71
CA PRO A 528 10.40 16.31 9.36
C PRO A 528 9.22 16.51 8.41
N LEU A 529 8.07 15.86 8.64
CA LEU A 529 6.87 16.02 7.80
C LEU A 529 6.15 17.34 8.08
N SER A 530 6.36 17.93 9.26
CA SER A 530 5.85 19.25 9.58
C SER A 530 6.81 20.30 9.01
N VAL A 531 6.50 20.88 7.86
CA VAL A 531 7.39 21.84 7.17
C VAL A 531 6.84 23.26 7.30
N VAL A 532 7.68 24.18 7.77
CA VAL A 532 7.35 25.59 7.95
C VAL A 532 8.41 26.45 7.27
N VAL A 533 7.97 27.35 6.39
CA VAL A 533 8.85 28.37 5.81
C VAL A 533 8.94 29.54 6.77
N HIS A 534 10.14 29.99 7.10
CA HIS A 534 10.36 31.08 8.04
C HIS A 534 11.25 32.19 7.44
N PHE A 535 10.73 33.42 7.42
CA PHE A 535 11.31 34.57 6.73
C PHE A 535 12.36 35.35 7.57
N GLU A 536 13.12 34.63 8.41
CA GLU A 536 14.04 35.14 9.43
C GLU A 536 14.62 36.55 9.23
N GLY A 537 14.53 37.41 10.27
CA GLY A 537 15.17 38.73 10.29
C GLY A 537 14.23 39.91 10.03
N VAL A 538 12.95 39.63 9.76
CA VAL A 538 11.88 40.64 9.59
C VAL A 538 11.50 41.32 10.92
N SER A 539 11.49 40.56 12.02
CA SER A 539 11.06 41.03 13.34
C SER A 539 12.20 41.59 14.21
N ASN A 540 13.45 41.12 14.03
CA ASN A 540 14.54 41.34 15.00
C ASN A 540 15.82 42.03 14.46
N GLY A 541 15.91 42.32 13.15
CA GLY A 541 17.08 42.99 12.54
C GLY A 541 18.33 42.11 12.40
N THR A 542 19.33 42.60 11.65
CA THR A 542 20.52 41.81 11.23
C THR A 542 21.83 42.14 11.96
N ASP A 543 21.87 43.24 12.73
CA ASP A 543 23.07 43.71 13.44
C ASP A 543 23.22 43.06 14.83
N THR A 544 24.42 42.57 15.17
CA THR A 544 24.74 42.01 16.50
C THR A 544 25.37 43.04 17.44
N SER A 545 25.67 44.25 16.95
CA SER A 545 26.25 45.35 17.73
C SER A 545 25.21 46.33 18.30
N SER A 546 23.96 46.24 17.83
CA SER A 546 22.80 47.00 18.33
C SER A 546 21.50 46.19 18.12
N GLY A 547 20.45 46.43 18.93
CA GLY A 547 19.14 45.75 18.78
C GLY A 547 18.98 44.45 19.59
N GLN A 548 17.95 43.65 19.28
CA GLN A 548 17.57 42.45 20.07
C GLN A 548 18.68 41.38 20.06
N LYS A 549 19.48 41.23 18.99
CA LYS A 549 20.56 40.24 18.90
C LYS A 549 21.69 40.40 19.91
N LYS A 550 21.82 41.56 20.59
CA LYS A 550 22.75 41.72 21.73
C LYS A 550 22.43 40.72 22.85
N TYR A 551 21.15 40.47 23.09
CA TYR A 551 20.71 39.52 24.12
C TYR A 551 21.09 38.09 23.80
N GLN A 552 21.39 37.74 22.53
CA GLN A 552 21.92 36.42 22.20
C GLN A 552 23.21 36.13 22.97
N ILE A 553 24.14 37.09 23.07
CA ILE A 553 25.40 36.91 23.81
C ILE A 553 25.14 36.89 25.33
N GLU A 554 24.35 37.83 25.83
CA GLU A 554 24.07 37.94 27.27
C GLU A 554 23.29 36.73 27.82
N ASN A 555 22.25 36.31 27.10
CA ASN A 555 21.41 35.18 27.49
C ASN A 555 22.07 33.83 27.23
N SER A 556 22.96 33.70 26.24
CA SER A 556 23.77 32.48 26.10
C SER A 556 24.65 32.24 27.33
N GLU A 557 25.21 33.31 27.93
CA GLU A 557 25.99 33.15 29.17
C GLU A 557 25.10 32.79 30.37
N LYS A 558 23.92 33.41 30.50
CA LYS A 558 22.93 33.03 31.52
C LYS A 558 22.51 31.56 31.37
N PHE A 559 22.23 31.13 30.15
CA PHE A 559 21.86 29.75 29.82
C PHE A 559 22.97 28.78 30.23
N ARG A 560 24.21 29.09 29.85
CA ARG A 560 25.41 28.30 30.21
C ARG A 560 25.60 28.20 31.72
N ILE A 561 25.30 29.25 32.47
CA ILE A 561 25.37 29.24 33.94
C ILE A 561 24.23 28.38 34.53
N LYS A 562 22.98 28.56 34.08
CA LYS A 562 21.81 27.83 34.56
C LYS A 562 21.92 26.32 34.31
N TRP A 563 22.39 25.93 33.13
CA TRP A 563 22.44 24.54 32.66
C TRP A 563 23.84 23.93 32.67
N LYS A 564 24.77 24.51 33.44
CA LYS A 564 26.17 24.09 33.44
C LYS A 564 26.35 22.58 33.66
N GLU A 565 25.66 22.02 34.64
CA GLU A 565 25.77 20.59 34.98
C GLU A 565 25.33 19.68 33.82
N GLU A 566 24.24 20.04 33.16
CA GLU A 566 23.73 19.31 31.99
C GLU A 566 24.71 19.46 30.81
N LEU A 567 25.12 20.69 30.50
CA LEU A 567 26.03 20.99 29.38
C LEU A 567 27.41 20.34 29.56
N ASP A 568 27.89 20.16 30.80
CA ASP A 568 29.15 19.46 31.07
C ASP A 568 29.14 18.00 30.58
N THR A 569 27.95 17.39 30.43
CA THR A 569 27.78 16.05 29.84
C THR A 569 27.82 16.04 28.31
N HIS A 570 27.51 17.17 27.65
CA HIS A 570 27.51 17.28 26.20
C HIS A 570 28.94 17.20 25.63
N PRO A 571 29.13 16.82 24.35
CA PRO A 571 30.44 16.84 23.72
C PRO A 571 30.93 18.26 23.44
N GLU A 572 32.23 18.37 23.17
CA GLU A 572 32.81 19.59 22.63
C GLU A 572 32.21 19.92 21.25
N ASN A 573 32.10 21.22 20.96
CA ASN A 573 31.50 21.71 19.72
C ASN A 573 32.11 21.06 18.47
N ALA A 574 31.25 20.51 17.61
CA ALA A 574 31.57 19.89 16.32
C ALA A 574 32.43 18.62 16.40
N VAL A 575 32.60 18.03 17.58
CA VAL A 575 33.42 16.81 17.73
C VAL A 575 32.63 15.56 17.37
N ASP A 576 31.44 15.40 17.94
CA ASP A 576 30.59 14.22 17.72
C ASP A 576 29.23 14.63 17.17
N VAL A 577 29.22 15.11 15.92
CA VAL A 577 28.00 15.55 15.24
C VAL A 577 27.07 14.36 14.94
N PHE A 578 27.64 13.17 14.75
CA PHE A 578 26.88 11.98 14.39
C PHE A 578 25.86 11.63 15.46
N HIS A 579 26.26 11.62 16.74
CA HIS A 579 25.33 11.37 17.86
C HIS A 579 24.59 12.61 18.33
N ALA A 580 25.18 13.80 18.17
CA ALA A 580 24.56 15.05 18.59
C ALA A 580 23.25 15.35 17.86
N ARG A 581 23.21 15.11 16.54
CA ARG A 581 22.10 15.50 15.67
C ARG A 581 20.79 14.76 15.91
N ASP A 582 20.82 13.65 16.64
CA ASP A 582 19.68 12.76 16.91
C ASP A 582 19.63 12.30 18.39
N TYR A 583 20.36 13.01 19.28
CA TYR A 583 20.44 12.74 20.72
C TYR A 583 20.67 11.24 21.01
N SER A 584 21.63 10.64 20.30
CA SER A 584 21.94 9.20 20.39
C SER A 584 23.18 8.89 21.23
N TYR A 585 23.63 9.82 22.07
CA TYR A 585 24.73 9.60 22.99
C TYR A 585 24.48 8.36 23.86
N GLY A 586 25.46 7.45 23.89
CA GLY A 586 25.39 6.21 24.67
C GLY A 586 24.43 5.15 24.12
N LYS A 587 23.72 5.42 23.02
CA LYS A 587 22.93 4.40 22.31
C LYS A 587 23.84 3.58 21.41
N LYS A 588 23.54 2.28 21.30
CA LYS A 588 24.19 1.40 20.34
C LYS A 588 23.69 1.73 18.93
N THR A 589 24.60 1.86 17.97
CA THR A 589 24.25 2.10 16.58
C THR A 589 24.23 0.80 15.78
N LEU A 590 23.11 0.53 15.14
CA LEU A 590 22.91 -0.59 14.23
C LEU A 590 22.80 -0.08 12.79
N LEU A 591 23.68 -0.55 11.91
CA LEU A 591 23.50 -0.41 10.47
C LEU A 591 22.90 -1.70 9.90
N MET A 592 21.69 -1.62 9.37
CA MET A 592 21.06 -2.75 8.67
C MET A 592 21.08 -2.52 7.16
N VAL A 593 21.44 -3.56 6.41
CA VAL A 593 21.55 -3.53 4.94
C VAL A 593 20.70 -4.64 4.32
N ASP A 594 19.84 -4.28 3.38
CA ASP A 594 19.05 -5.22 2.57
C ASP A 594 19.05 -4.78 1.09
N HIS A 595 18.55 -5.62 0.18
CA HIS A 595 18.51 -5.35 -1.27
C HIS A 595 17.71 -4.07 -1.62
N TYR A 596 16.65 -3.75 -0.86
CA TYR A 596 15.89 -2.50 -0.95
C TYR A 596 15.18 -2.18 0.38
N VAL A 597 14.53 -1.02 0.48
CA VAL A 597 13.69 -0.65 1.63
C VAL A 597 12.52 -1.66 1.77
N PRO A 598 12.37 -2.34 2.92
CA PRO A 598 11.47 -3.48 3.07
C PRO A 598 10.02 -3.12 2.75
N GLN A 599 9.46 -3.80 1.76
CA GLN A 599 8.04 -3.72 1.41
C GLN A 599 7.28 -4.77 2.23
N PHE A 600 7.00 -4.42 3.48
CA PHE A 600 6.57 -5.35 4.54
C PHE A 600 5.23 -6.07 4.30
N ASP A 601 4.47 -5.64 3.30
CA ASP A 601 3.20 -6.19 2.83
C ASP A 601 3.33 -7.02 1.53
N ARG A 602 4.54 -7.15 0.95
CA ARG A 602 4.76 -7.85 -0.33
C ARG A 602 5.40 -9.21 -0.22
N ASP A 603 6.34 -9.38 0.71
CA ASP A 603 7.03 -10.65 0.93
C ASP A 603 7.42 -10.88 2.38
N ALA A 604 7.55 -12.16 2.74
CA ALA A 604 7.89 -12.60 4.09
C ALA A 604 9.24 -12.05 4.57
N GLY A 605 10.25 -11.99 3.68
CA GLY A 605 11.58 -11.52 4.04
C GLY A 605 11.58 -10.04 4.41
N SER A 606 10.93 -9.20 3.60
CA SER A 606 10.74 -7.77 3.89
C SER A 606 9.96 -7.55 5.18
N ARG A 607 8.92 -8.36 5.44
CA ARG A 607 8.14 -8.30 6.69
C ARG A 607 9.02 -8.60 7.92
N THR A 608 9.85 -9.64 7.86
CA THR A 608 10.80 -9.95 8.94
C THR A 608 11.77 -8.79 9.17
N VAL A 609 12.41 -8.28 8.12
CA VAL A 609 13.38 -7.15 8.23
C VAL A 609 12.72 -5.93 8.86
N PHE A 610 11.52 -5.56 8.41
CA PHE A 610 10.75 -4.46 8.98
C PHE A 610 10.46 -4.65 10.48
N GLN A 611 10.03 -5.85 10.88
CA GLN A 611 9.73 -6.16 12.28
C GLN A 611 10.99 -6.12 13.16
N TYR A 612 12.14 -6.60 12.66
CA TYR A 612 13.40 -6.48 13.39
C TYR A 612 13.91 -5.04 13.47
N LEU A 613 13.73 -4.23 12.41
CA LEU A 613 14.01 -2.79 12.48
C LEU A 613 13.19 -2.13 13.60
N LYS A 614 11.88 -2.41 13.65
CA LYS A 614 11.00 -1.93 14.72
C LYS A 614 11.45 -2.42 16.09
N LEU A 615 11.83 -3.70 16.21
CA LEU A 615 12.36 -4.29 17.45
C LEU A 615 13.58 -3.53 17.95
N PHE A 616 14.59 -3.30 17.10
CA PHE A 616 15.81 -2.60 17.49
C PHE A 616 15.55 -1.15 17.91
N VAL A 617 14.64 -0.45 17.23
CA VAL A 617 14.18 0.89 17.65
C VAL A 617 13.56 0.82 19.05
N SER A 618 12.67 -0.16 19.31
CA SER A 618 12.04 -0.34 20.63
C SER A 618 13.04 -0.68 21.74
N CYS A 619 14.14 -1.36 21.40
CA CYS A 619 15.26 -1.63 22.30
C CYS A 619 16.20 -0.42 22.51
N GLY A 620 15.89 0.75 21.93
CA GLY A 620 16.65 1.98 22.13
C GLY A 620 17.89 2.14 21.23
N PHE A 621 18.02 1.36 20.15
CA PHE A 621 19.15 1.48 19.22
C PHE A 621 19.02 2.74 18.36
N ASN A 622 20.16 3.31 17.99
CA ASN A 622 20.23 4.24 16.85
C ASN A 622 20.30 3.42 15.56
N VAL A 623 19.18 3.31 14.84
CA VAL A 623 19.08 2.44 13.67
C VAL A 623 19.28 3.22 12.37
N LYS A 624 20.22 2.75 11.55
CA LYS A 624 20.53 3.25 10.21
C LYS A 624 20.23 2.15 9.19
N PHE A 625 19.64 2.49 8.06
CA PHE A 625 19.24 1.50 7.05
C PHE A 625 19.76 1.84 5.65
N ILE A 626 20.30 0.85 4.94
CA ILE A 626 20.67 0.94 3.52
C ILE A 626 19.88 -0.10 2.73
N GLY A 627 19.11 0.37 1.74
CA GLY A 627 18.68 -0.47 0.61
C GLY A 627 19.77 -0.45 -0.46
N ASP A 628 20.24 -1.60 -0.94
CA ASP A 628 21.37 -1.69 -1.89
C ASP A 628 21.13 -0.97 -3.23
N ASN A 629 19.86 -0.79 -3.61
CA ASN A 629 19.44 0.02 -4.75
C ASN A 629 19.48 1.54 -4.50
N PHE A 630 19.66 1.98 -3.25
CA PHE A 630 19.64 3.37 -2.78
C PHE A 630 18.38 4.15 -3.23
N TYR A 631 17.28 3.44 -3.49
CA TYR A 631 16.04 4.03 -3.96
C TYR A 631 15.07 4.26 -2.81
N ARG A 632 14.41 5.41 -2.82
CA ARG A 632 13.39 5.81 -1.85
C ARG A 632 12.04 5.21 -2.26
N HIS A 633 11.79 3.96 -1.86
CA HIS A 633 10.50 3.31 -2.08
C HIS A 633 9.45 3.89 -1.12
N GLU A 634 8.39 4.48 -1.63
CA GLU A 634 7.27 5.00 -0.85
C GLU A 634 6.06 4.06 -0.93
N PRO A 635 5.24 3.96 0.14
CA PRO A 635 5.30 4.71 1.40
C PRO A 635 6.31 4.16 2.44
N TYR A 636 7.02 3.07 2.11
CA TYR A 636 7.83 2.31 3.06
C TYR A 636 8.99 3.10 3.67
N THR A 637 9.64 3.97 2.88
CA THR A 637 10.74 4.82 3.38
C THR A 637 10.21 5.81 4.41
N THR A 638 9.09 6.47 4.14
CA THR A 638 8.44 7.36 5.10
C THR A 638 8.06 6.61 6.37
N ALA A 639 7.54 5.38 6.27
CA ALA A 639 7.22 4.55 7.44
C ALA A 639 8.44 4.30 8.33
N LEU A 640 9.60 3.91 7.76
CA LEU A 640 10.84 3.75 8.51
C LEU A 640 11.31 5.08 9.15
N GLN A 641 11.26 6.17 8.39
CA GLN A 641 11.67 7.49 8.85
C GLN A 641 10.80 8.03 10.00
N GLN A 642 9.50 7.74 9.98
CA GLN A 642 8.58 8.10 11.06
C GLN A 642 8.78 7.26 12.33
N MET A 643 9.30 6.03 12.21
CA MET A 643 9.79 5.26 13.36
C MET A 643 11.14 5.77 13.92
N GLY A 644 11.76 6.74 13.24
CA GLY A 644 13.04 7.34 13.62
C GLY A 644 14.27 6.65 13.06
N ILE A 645 14.11 5.86 12.00
CA ILE A 645 15.22 5.21 11.28
C ILE A 645 15.76 6.15 10.21
N GLU A 646 17.07 6.36 10.18
CA GLU A 646 17.72 7.09 9.09
C GLU A 646 17.95 6.15 7.91
N VAL A 647 17.17 6.34 6.83
CA VAL A 647 17.29 5.56 5.59
C VAL A 647 18.24 6.26 4.62
N LEU A 648 19.36 5.64 4.29
CA LEU A 648 20.38 6.22 3.40
C LEU A 648 20.01 5.94 1.93
N TYR A 649 19.41 6.92 1.26
CA TYR A 649 18.99 6.82 -0.15
C TYR A 649 19.56 7.95 -1.02
N GLY A 650 19.44 7.79 -2.33
CA GLY A 650 19.77 8.79 -3.33
C GLY A 650 21.15 8.62 -3.98
N PRO A 651 21.42 9.37 -5.06
CA PRO A 651 22.61 9.21 -5.88
C PRO A 651 23.92 9.57 -5.16
N ASP A 652 23.86 10.40 -4.14
CA ASP A 652 25.04 10.75 -3.34
C ASP A 652 25.46 9.58 -2.44
N TYR A 653 24.51 8.92 -1.78
CA TYR A 653 24.78 7.73 -0.97
C TYR A 653 25.18 6.53 -1.84
N SER A 654 24.54 6.32 -2.99
CA SER A 654 24.90 5.21 -3.88
C SER A 654 26.36 5.25 -4.34
N LYS A 655 26.91 6.46 -4.52
CA LYS A 655 28.32 6.68 -4.90
C LYS A 655 29.27 6.70 -3.71
N ASN A 656 28.81 7.10 -2.52
CA ASN A 656 29.68 7.44 -1.38
C ASN A 656 29.40 6.63 -0.10
N TRP A 657 28.57 5.58 -0.13
CA TRP A 657 28.27 4.77 1.05
C TRP A 657 29.52 4.25 1.78
N LYS A 658 30.58 3.89 1.03
CA LYS A 658 31.88 3.48 1.58
C LYS A 658 32.53 4.58 2.42
N ASN A 659 32.46 5.83 1.96
CA ASN A 659 33.00 6.97 2.69
C ASN A 659 32.15 7.23 3.95
N TRP A 660 30.83 7.14 3.83
CA TRP A 660 29.93 7.28 4.98
C TRP A 660 30.23 6.24 6.06
N ILE A 661 30.43 4.96 5.72
CA ILE A 661 30.80 3.92 6.69
C ILE A 661 32.14 4.25 7.35
N LYS A 662 33.15 4.65 6.57
CA LYS A 662 34.47 5.04 7.10
C LYS A 662 34.39 6.22 8.06
N ASP A 663 33.64 7.24 7.69
CA ASP A 663 33.51 8.47 8.48
C ASP A 663 32.78 8.24 9.81
N ASN A 664 31.96 7.19 9.90
CA ASN A 664 31.18 6.83 11.10
C ASN A 664 31.61 5.48 11.70
N ALA A 665 32.78 4.96 11.33
CA ALA A 665 33.22 3.61 11.69
C ALA A 665 33.31 3.37 13.19
N ASP A 666 33.76 4.39 13.94
CA ASP A 666 33.87 4.33 15.41
C ASP A 666 32.51 4.46 16.11
N SER A 667 31.46 4.85 15.39
CA SER A 667 30.11 5.03 15.92
C SER A 667 29.18 3.87 15.61
N ILE A 668 29.56 2.95 14.71
CA ILE A 668 28.76 1.79 14.32
C ILE A 668 29.17 0.59 15.18
N ASP A 669 28.26 0.12 16.03
CA ASP A 669 28.51 -1.03 16.92
C ASP A 669 28.17 -2.36 16.25
N TYR A 670 27.10 -2.38 15.45
CA TYR A 670 26.58 -3.58 14.79
C TYR A 670 26.30 -3.31 13.31
N VAL A 671 26.62 -4.30 12.47
CA VAL A 671 26.14 -4.33 11.09
C VAL A 671 25.36 -5.61 10.83
N PHE A 672 24.12 -5.46 10.38
CA PHE A 672 23.21 -6.56 10.09
C PHE A 672 23.00 -6.66 8.58
N LEU A 673 23.64 -7.65 7.97
CA LEU A 673 23.63 -7.89 6.53
C LEU A 673 22.58 -8.95 6.19
N ASN A 674 21.66 -8.60 5.30
CA ASN A 674 20.63 -9.52 4.83
C ASN A 674 21.01 -10.09 3.45
N ARG A 675 20.59 -11.33 3.21
CA ARG A 675 20.59 -12.04 1.92
C ARG A 675 21.97 -12.39 1.33
N PRO A 676 22.13 -13.60 0.78
CA PRO A 676 23.43 -14.08 0.30
C PRO A 676 23.97 -13.33 -0.93
N HIS A 677 23.11 -12.70 -1.73
CA HIS A 677 23.52 -11.94 -2.92
C HIS A 677 23.86 -10.47 -2.62
N ILE A 678 23.50 -9.96 -1.44
CA ILE A 678 23.78 -8.57 -1.03
C ILE A 678 24.97 -8.49 -0.06
N ALA A 679 24.98 -9.35 0.97
CA ALA A 679 25.99 -9.34 2.01
C ALA A 679 27.45 -9.31 1.51
N PRO A 680 27.86 -10.07 0.46
CA PRO A 680 29.25 -10.05 -0.02
C PRO A 680 29.75 -8.66 -0.45
N ARG A 681 28.87 -7.78 -0.94
CA ARG A 681 29.23 -6.42 -1.40
C ARG A 681 29.73 -5.54 -0.25
N TYR A 682 29.26 -5.80 0.96
CA TYR A 682 29.51 -4.97 2.14
C TYR A 682 30.51 -5.61 3.11
N LEU A 683 30.50 -6.94 3.23
CA LEU A 683 31.19 -7.67 4.29
C LEU A 683 32.69 -7.36 4.37
N ASP A 684 33.42 -7.47 3.26
CA ASP A 684 34.86 -7.15 3.20
C ASP A 684 35.14 -5.73 3.70
N PHE A 685 34.38 -4.78 3.15
CA PHE A 685 34.59 -3.37 3.44
C PHE A 685 34.31 -3.03 4.90
N ILE A 686 33.25 -3.58 5.48
CA ILE A 686 32.91 -3.37 6.90
C ILE A 686 34.01 -3.96 7.78
N ARG A 687 34.45 -5.19 7.49
CA ARG A 687 35.45 -5.89 8.30
C ARG A 687 36.81 -5.19 8.27
N GLU A 688 37.18 -4.60 7.14
CA GLU A 688 38.43 -3.85 6.99
C GLU A 688 38.41 -2.46 7.63
N ASN A 689 37.25 -1.82 7.74
CA ASN A 689 37.15 -0.39 8.05
C ASN A 689 36.40 -0.07 9.35
N THR A 690 35.77 -1.06 10.00
CA THR A 690 34.99 -0.86 11.23
C THR A 690 35.35 -1.92 12.27
N LYS A 691 35.00 -1.67 13.53
CA LYS A 691 35.06 -2.67 14.62
C LYS A 691 33.69 -3.27 14.92
N ALA A 692 32.70 -2.99 14.08
CA ALA A 692 31.34 -3.40 14.28
C ALA A 692 31.22 -4.92 14.27
N ARG A 693 30.36 -5.46 15.13
CA ARG A 693 30.00 -6.88 15.09
C ARG A 693 29.12 -7.12 13.86
N ILE A 694 29.52 -8.03 13.00
CA ILE A 694 28.85 -8.37 11.74
C ILE A 694 27.91 -9.54 11.98
N ILE A 695 26.63 -9.30 11.74
CA ILE A 695 25.54 -10.28 11.79
C ILE A 695 25.06 -10.52 10.37
N TYR A 696 24.87 -11.79 10.02
CA TYR A 696 24.34 -12.17 8.71
C TYR A 696 23.00 -12.88 8.86
N TYR A 697 21.99 -12.47 8.10
CA TYR A 697 20.69 -13.15 8.03
C TYR A 697 20.44 -13.68 6.62
N GLY A 698 20.35 -15.00 6.50
CA GLY A 698 20.26 -15.68 5.22
C GLY A 698 18.86 -15.71 4.60
N HIS A 699 17.80 -15.51 5.40
CA HIS A 699 16.38 -15.72 5.06
C HIS A 699 16.00 -17.16 4.68
N ASP A 700 16.75 -17.82 3.81
CA ASP A 700 16.61 -19.23 3.46
C ASP A 700 17.97 -19.79 3.00
N LEU A 701 18.11 -21.12 2.99
CA LEU A 701 19.28 -21.78 2.43
C LEU A 701 19.04 -22.06 0.95
N ALA A 702 19.67 -21.28 0.08
CA ALA A 702 19.53 -21.45 -1.36
C ALA A 702 19.98 -22.85 -1.80
N PHE A 703 21.12 -23.34 -1.28
CA PHE A 703 21.59 -24.68 -1.63
C PHE A 703 20.61 -25.78 -1.22
N LEU A 704 19.98 -25.67 -0.05
CA LEU A 704 19.04 -26.67 0.45
C LEU A 704 17.76 -26.66 -0.38
N ARG A 705 17.22 -25.46 -0.64
CA ARG A 705 16.00 -25.26 -1.43
C ARG A 705 16.14 -25.82 -2.84
N GLU A 706 17.24 -25.50 -3.52
CA GLU A 706 17.49 -25.95 -4.89
C GLU A 706 17.81 -27.45 -4.99
N MET A 707 18.46 -28.04 -3.98
CA MET A 707 18.70 -29.49 -3.94
C MET A 707 17.38 -30.26 -3.81
N ARG A 708 16.49 -29.82 -2.92
CA ARG A 708 15.15 -30.43 -2.76
C ARG A 708 14.30 -30.30 -4.02
N GLU A 709 14.37 -29.16 -4.71
CA GLU A 709 13.70 -29.01 -6.01
C GLU A 709 14.24 -30.00 -7.06
N TYR A 710 15.56 -30.22 -7.08
CA TYR A 710 16.16 -31.25 -7.93
C TYR A 710 15.67 -32.66 -7.60
N GLU A 711 15.58 -33.03 -6.32
CA GLU A 711 15.12 -34.36 -5.89
C GLU A 711 13.70 -34.69 -6.39
N ILE A 712 12.86 -33.66 -6.54
CA ILE A 712 11.47 -33.79 -7.01
C ILE A 712 11.39 -33.71 -8.53
N THR A 713 12.00 -32.69 -9.13
CA THR A 713 11.84 -32.38 -10.57
C THR A 713 12.79 -33.17 -11.45
N GLY A 714 13.91 -33.65 -10.90
CA GLY A 714 15.02 -34.23 -11.65
C GLY A 714 15.83 -33.22 -12.47
N ASP A 715 15.58 -31.91 -12.34
CA ASP A 715 16.26 -30.89 -13.14
C ASP A 715 17.73 -30.70 -12.72
N ALA A 716 18.65 -31.20 -13.55
CA ALA A 716 20.08 -31.12 -13.31
C ALA A 716 20.64 -29.67 -13.28
N SER A 717 19.89 -28.66 -13.70
CA SER A 717 20.28 -27.24 -13.51
C SER A 717 20.17 -26.82 -12.05
N MET A 718 19.13 -27.26 -11.32
CA MET A 718 18.92 -26.97 -9.90
C MET A 718 20.01 -27.60 -9.04
N LYS A 719 20.40 -28.84 -9.34
CA LYS A 719 21.52 -29.49 -8.64
C LYS A 719 22.82 -28.71 -8.76
N ARG A 720 23.18 -28.28 -9.98
CA ARG A 720 24.40 -27.51 -10.23
C ARG A 720 24.37 -26.17 -9.51
N SER A 721 23.22 -25.49 -9.53
CA SER A 721 23.03 -24.22 -8.83
C SER A 721 23.14 -24.40 -7.30
N SER A 722 22.59 -25.48 -6.75
CA SER A 722 22.75 -25.83 -5.33
C SER A 722 24.21 -26.04 -4.94
N GLU A 723 24.96 -26.82 -5.74
CA GLU A 723 26.40 -27.06 -5.55
C GLU A 723 27.22 -25.76 -5.64
N ASP A 724 26.78 -24.79 -6.45
CA ASP A 724 27.41 -23.46 -6.56
C ASP A 724 27.06 -22.52 -5.40
N TRP A 725 25.88 -22.66 -4.79
CA TRP A 725 25.41 -21.83 -3.67
C TRP A 725 26.03 -22.24 -2.35
N GLN A 726 26.12 -23.55 -2.09
CA GLN A 726 26.59 -24.08 -0.82
C GLN A 726 27.92 -23.45 -0.33
N PRO A 727 29.00 -23.41 -1.13
CA PRO A 727 30.25 -22.80 -0.67
C PRO A 727 30.12 -21.28 -0.43
N LYS A 728 29.27 -20.57 -1.17
CA LYS A 728 29.07 -19.12 -1.01
C LYS A 728 28.34 -18.78 0.28
N GLU A 729 27.27 -19.52 0.57
CA GLU A 729 26.48 -19.31 1.80
C GLU A 729 27.31 -19.66 3.04
N LEU A 730 28.05 -20.78 3.02
CA LEU A 730 28.92 -21.17 4.14
C LEU A 730 30.09 -20.18 4.34
N ASP A 731 30.67 -19.63 3.27
CA ASP A 731 31.71 -18.58 3.39
C ASP A 731 31.17 -17.34 4.12
N LEU A 732 29.98 -16.86 3.75
CA LEU A 732 29.34 -15.73 4.41
C LEU A 732 29.12 -15.96 5.90
N MET A 733 28.64 -17.16 6.27
CA MET A 733 28.43 -17.52 7.67
C MET A 733 29.74 -17.55 8.46
N ARG A 734 30.79 -18.21 7.93
CA ARG A 734 32.11 -18.31 8.58
C ARG A 734 32.77 -16.95 8.78
N ARG A 735 32.50 -16.02 7.87
CA ARG A 735 33.08 -14.68 7.89
C ARG A 735 32.25 -13.68 8.67
N SER A 736 31.10 -14.07 9.20
CA SER A 736 30.24 -13.27 10.08
C SER A 736 30.47 -13.66 11.54
N ASP A 737 30.17 -12.76 12.48
CA ASP A 737 30.35 -13.03 13.92
C ASP A 737 29.19 -13.87 14.49
N MET A 738 28.03 -13.83 13.82
CA MET A 738 26.86 -14.67 14.03
C MET A 738 26.03 -14.73 12.74
N ALA A 739 25.51 -15.91 12.40
CA ALA A 739 24.52 -16.09 11.34
C ALA A 739 23.13 -16.38 11.93
N TYR A 740 22.08 -15.87 11.30
CA TYR A 740 20.70 -16.12 11.65
C TYR A 740 19.94 -16.74 10.49
N TYR A 741 19.01 -17.63 10.84
CA TYR A 741 18.06 -18.26 9.94
C TYR A 741 16.68 -18.37 10.60
N PRO A 742 15.59 -18.49 9.82
CA PRO A 742 14.24 -18.52 10.36
C PRO A 742 13.94 -19.69 11.29
N SER A 743 14.59 -20.84 11.11
CA SER A 743 14.21 -22.07 11.80
C SER A 743 15.41 -22.92 12.22
N TYR A 744 15.14 -23.83 13.16
CA TYR A 744 16.13 -24.81 13.62
C TYR A 744 16.53 -25.79 12.50
N VAL A 745 15.70 -25.98 11.47
CA VAL A 745 15.99 -26.89 10.36
C VAL A 745 17.22 -26.41 9.59
N GLU A 746 17.30 -25.11 9.28
CA GLU A 746 18.50 -24.57 8.61
C GLU A 746 19.73 -24.68 9.50
N VAL A 747 19.58 -24.42 10.81
CA VAL A 747 20.67 -24.54 11.80
C VAL A 747 21.23 -25.97 11.83
N GLU A 748 20.36 -26.98 11.85
CA GLU A 748 20.75 -28.39 11.86
C GLU A 748 21.43 -28.80 10.55
N GLU A 749 20.91 -28.39 9.38
CA GLU A 749 21.52 -28.68 8.10
C GLU A 749 22.92 -28.05 7.97
N ILE A 750 23.10 -26.82 8.45
CA ILE A 750 24.41 -26.18 8.51
C ILE A 750 25.34 -26.96 9.45
N GLY A 751 24.86 -27.36 10.62
CA GLY A 751 25.64 -28.11 11.61
C GLY A 751 26.08 -29.50 11.14
N LYS A 752 25.31 -30.14 10.26
CA LYS A 752 25.70 -31.41 9.59
C LYS A 752 26.88 -31.21 8.65
N ILE A 753 26.98 -30.05 8.01
CA ILE A 753 28.05 -29.72 7.06
C ILE A 753 29.29 -29.21 7.80
N ASP A 754 29.10 -28.27 8.73
CA ASP A 754 30.16 -27.62 9.48
C ASP A 754 29.67 -27.19 10.88
N PRO A 755 29.98 -27.98 11.93
CA PRO A 755 29.53 -27.68 13.29
C PRO A 755 30.27 -26.50 13.96
N GLU A 756 31.33 -25.95 13.33
CA GLU A 756 32.04 -24.78 13.86
C GLU A 756 31.34 -23.46 13.50
N ILE A 757 30.41 -23.48 12.53
CA ILE A 757 29.68 -22.29 12.12
C ILE A 757 28.74 -21.83 13.24
N ARG A 758 28.87 -20.56 13.62
CA ARG A 758 27.99 -19.91 14.59
C ARG A 758 26.70 -19.49 13.92
N VAL A 759 25.64 -20.26 14.17
CA VAL A 759 24.32 -19.99 13.62
C VAL A 759 23.23 -20.19 14.68
N LYS A 760 22.18 -19.36 14.65
CA LYS A 760 20.99 -19.46 15.51
C LYS A 760 19.71 -19.33 14.69
N ALA A 761 18.66 -19.98 15.16
CA ALA A 761 17.31 -19.78 14.65
C ALA A 761 16.72 -18.50 15.27
N ILE A 762 16.06 -17.67 14.47
CA ILE A 762 15.33 -16.47 14.91
C ILE A 762 13.90 -16.51 14.33
N PRO A 763 12.88 -16.03 15.08
CA PRO A 763 11.51 -16.05 14.58
C PRO A 763 11.32 -15.13 13.36
N ALA A 764 10.79 -15.66 12.26
CA ALA A 764 10.55 -14.89 11.03
C ALA A 764 9.42 -13.85 11.15
N TYR A 765 8.65 -13.88 12.24
CA TYR A 765 7.56 -12.93 12.51
C TYR A 765 7.51 -12.56 13.98
N LEU A 766 7.28 -11.27 14.25
CA LEU A 766 7.12 -10.72 15.60
C LEU A 766 5.72 -10.12 15.75
N PHE A 767 4.86 -10.78 16.52
CA PHE A 767 3.52 -10.30 16.83
C PHE A 767 3.48 -9.68 18.23
N GLU A 768 3.15 -8.40 18.28
CA GLU A 768 3.00 -7.63 19.53
C GLU A 768 1.63 -7.87 20.17
N ASP A 769 0.56 -7.78 19.36
CA ASP A 769 -0.83 -7.89 19.82
C ASP A 769 -1.47 -9.19 19.30
N VAL A 770 -1.40 -10.22 20.13
CA VAL A 770 -2.09 -11.50 19.88
C VAL A 770 -3.20 -11.63 20.91
N SER A 771 -4.41 -11.22 20.54
CA SER A 771 -5.63 -11.43 21.32
C SER A 771 -6.29 -12.75 20.94
N HIS A 772 -6.95 -13.39 21.91
CA HIS A 772 -7.85 -14.52 21.65
C HIS A 772 -9.26 -14.08 22.02
N GLU A 773 -10.14 -13.98 21.03
CA GLU A 773 -11.54 -13.56 21.23
C GLU A 773 -12.46 -14.72 21.63
N GLY A 774 -11.89 -15.90 21.91
CA GLY A 774 -12.63 -17.15 22.05
C GLY A 774 -12.83 -17.86 20.70
N TYR A 775 -12.94 -19.19 20.75
CA TYR A 775 -13.29 -19.99 19.57
C TYR A 775 -14.79 -20.30 19.59
N ASP A 776 -15.57 -19.49 18.88
CA ASP A 776 -17.00 -19.74 18.70
C ASP A 776 -17.23 -20.80 17.61
N PHE A 777 -17.56 -22.01 18.05
CA PHE A 777 -17.81 -23.13 17.15
C PHE A 777 -19.03 -22.91 16.24
N ASP A 778 -20.09 -22.25 16.72
CA ASP A 778 -21.37 -22.15 16.01
C ASP A 778 -21.34 -21.02 14.97
N ALA A 779 -20.56 -19.97 15.21
CA ALA A 779 -20.31 -18.90 14.25
C ALA A 779 -19.32 -19.30 13.13
N ARG A 780 -18.60 -20.42 13.30
CA ARG A 780 -17.58 -20.88 12.36
C ARG A 780 -18.09 -21.99 11.45
N HIS A 781 -17.59 -22.05 10.22
CA HIS A 781 -18.00 -22.99 9.19
C HIS A 781 -16.91 -23.16 8.14
N ASP A 782 -16.95 -24.23 7.36
CA ASP A 782 -16.07 -24.47 6.23
C ASP A 782 -14.57 -24.49 6.56
N ILE A 783 -13.75 -24.75 5.55
CA ILE A 783 -12.30 -24.86 5.63
C ILE A 783 -11.68 -23.84 4.67
N MET A 784 -10.55 -23.24 5.04
CA MET A 784 -9.82 -22.31 4.17
C MET A 784 -8.41 -22.81 3.86
N PHE A 785 -7.91 -22.48 2.67
CA PHE A 785 -6.50 -22.57 2.30
C PHE A 785 -6.06 -21.26 1.65
N ILE A 786 -4.94 -20.71 2.10
CA ILE A 786 -4.33 -19.51 1.54
C ILE A 786 -3.05 -19.88 0.80
N GLY A 787 -2.88 -19.37 -0.41
CA GLY A 787 -1.64 -19.50 -1.17
C GLY A 787 -1.56 -18.59 -2.39
N GLY A 788 -0.50 -17.78 -2.47
CA GLY A 788 -0.16 -17.09 -3.72
C GLY A 788 0.31 -18.10 -4.77
N PHE A 789 -0.35 -18.13 -5.93
CA PHE A 789 -0.13 -19.19 -6.93
C PHE A 789 1.06 -18.95 -7.87
N SER A 790 1.79 -17.86 -7.66
CA SER A 790 3.15 -17.70 -8.21
C SER A 790 4.15 -18.68 -7.58
N HIS A 791 3.84 -19.25 -6.41
CA HIS A 791 4.59 -20.34 -5.79
C HIS A 791 4.03 -21.70 -6.22
N ARG A 792 4.82 -22.48 -6.96
CA ARG A 792 4.47 -23.84 -7.44
C ARG A 792 3.97 -24.81 -6.35
N PRO A 793 4.50 -24.82 -5.10
CA PRO A 793 3.96 -25.68 -4.04
C PRO A 793 2.46 -25.47 -3.75
N ASN A 794 1.94 -24.25 -3.91
CA ASN A 794 0.53 -23.97 -3.68
C ASN A 794 -0.36 -24.53 -4.80
N VAL A 795 0.14 -24.55 -6.04
CA VAL A 795 -0.54 -25.18 -7.18
C VAL A 795 -0.67 -26.69 -6.96
N ASP A 796 0.43 -27.33 -6.54
CA ASP A 796 0.46 -28.75 -6.21
C ASP A 796 -0.50 -29.11 -5.07
N ALA A 797 -0.51 -28.30 -4.01
CA ALA A 797 -1.37 -28.46 -2.84
C ALA A 797 -2.85 -28.48 -3.21
N VAL A 798 -3.30 -27.57 -4.09
CA VAL A 798 -4.72 -27.54 -4.52
C VAL A 798 -5.05 -28.72 -5.43
N LYS A 799 -4.13 -29.15 -6.30
CA LYS A 799 -4.33 -30.36 -7.13
C LYS A 799 -4.48 -31.60 -6.26
N TRP A 800 -3.56 -31.80 -5.32
CA TRP A 800 -3.61 -32.93 -4.39
C TRP A 800 -4.88 -32.92 -3.52
N LEU A 801 -5.26 -31.73 -3.04
CA LEU A 801 -6.53 -31.54 -2.32
C LEU A 801 -7.72 -31.95 -3.18
N ALA A 802 -7.81 -31.47 -4.42
CA ALA A 802 -8.96 -31.71 -5.28
C ALA A 802 -9.07 -33.17 -5.77
N GLU A 803 -7.93 -33.81 -6.06
CA GLU A 803 -7.87 -35.12 -6.70
C GLU A 803 -7.89 -36.28 -5.70
N GLU A 804 -7.29 -36.13 -4.52
CA GLU A 804 -7.11 -37.24 -3.57
C GLU A 804 -7.86 -37.03 -2.24
N ILE A 805 -7.84 -35.82 -1.67
CA ILE A 805 -8.38 -35.57 -0.32
C ILE A 805 -9.87 -35.26 -0.36
N LEU A 806 -10.29 -34.33 -1.22
CA LEU A 806 -11.67 -33.85 -1.30
C LEU A 806 -12.68 -34.96 -1.64
N PRO A 807 -12.39 -35.93 -2.55
CA PRO A 807 -13.31 -37.03 -2.81
C PRO A 807 -13.55 -37.92 -1.58
N GLU A 808 -12.53 -38.18 -0.77
CA GLU A 808 -12.68 -38.95 0.48
C GLU A 808 -13.39 -38.13 1.55
N LEU A 809 -13.05 -36.84 1.69
CA LEU A 809 -13.68 -35.93 2.64
C LEU A 809 -15.18 -35.78 2.37
N THR A 810 -15.58 -35.64 1.09
CA THR A 810 -16.99 -35.50 0.69
C THR A 810 -17.82 -36.75 0.98
N LYS A 811 -17.19 -37.95 0.98
CA LYS A 811 -17.88 -39.19 1.38
C LYS A 811 -18.18 -39.23 2.88
N LEU A 812 -17.29 -38.63 3.69
CA LEU A 812 -17.41 -38.60 5.15
C LEU A 812 -18.33 -37.47 5.61
N ASP A 813 -18.22 -36.29 4.99
CA ASP A 813 -19.03 -35.13 5.27
C ASP A 813 -19.32 -34.33 3.98
N PRO A 814 -20.53 -34.44 3.41
CA PRO A 814 -20.89 -33.76 2.17
C PRO A 814 -21.23 -32.29 2.36
N GLU A 815 -21.27 -31.75 3.58
CA GLU A 815 -21.61 -30.34 3.81
C GLU A 815 -20.40 -29.42 3.83
N ILE A 816 -19.20 -29.98 4.04
CA ILE A 816 -17.94 -29.21 4.09
C ILE A 816 -17.64 -28.59 2.73
N LYS A 817 -17.30 -27.30 2.76
CA LYS A 817 -16.70 -26.57 1.64
C LYS A 817 -15.28 -26.13 2.00
N ILE A 818 -14.45 -26.02 0.97
CA ILE A 818 -13.07 -25.53 1.10
C ILE A 818 -12.91 -24.27 0.23
N HIS A 819 -12.54 -23.16 0.86
CA HIS A 819 -12.27 -21.88 0.22
C HIS A 819 -10.78 -21.75 -0.10
N ILE A 820 -10.47 -21.45 -1.36
CA ILE A 820 -9.11 -21.26 -1.86
C ILE A 820 -8.88 -19.77 -2.10
N LEU A 821 -8.01 -19.20 -1.28
CA LEU A 821 -7.69 -17.78 -1.21
C LEU A 821 -6.29 -17.52 -1.78
N GLY A 822 -6.17 -16.60 -2.72
CA GLY A 822 -4.88 -16.22 -3.30
C GLY A 822 -4.97 -15.68 -4.71
N SER A 823 -4.07 -14.75 -5.04
CA SER A 823 -3.96 -14.17 -6.38
C SER A 823 -3.27 -15.10 -7.38
N ASN A 824 -3.55 -14.85 -8.66
CA ASN A 824 -2.86 -15.44 -9.81
C ASN A 824 -2.95 -16.97 -9.93
N ALA A 825 -4.08 -17.58 -9.52
CA ALA A 825 -4.31 -19.01 -9.72
C ALA A 825 -4.27 -19.36 -11.22
N PRO A 826 -3.42 -20.31 -11.66
CA PRO A 826 -3.36 -20.70 -13.06
C PRO A 826 -4.65 -21.44 -13.47
N LYS A 827 -4.93 -21.47 -14.78
CA LYS A 827 -6.17 -22.08 -15.32
C LYS A 827 -6.42 -23.50 -14.83
N GLU A 828 -5.34 -24.29 -14.70
CA GLU A 828 -5.36 -25.66 -14.19
C GLU A 828 -5.81 -25.79 -12.72
N VAL A 829 -5.66 -24.73 -11.91
CA VAL A 829 -6.17 -24.69 -10.53
C VAL A 829 -7.60 -24.17 -10.53
N THR A 830 -7.89 -23.10 -11.27
CA THR A 830 -9.25 -22.53 -11.33
C THR A 830 -10.27 -23.49 -11.92
N SER A 831 -9.85 -24.39 -12.82
CA SER A 831 -10.73 -25.43 -13.40
C SER A 831 -11.14 -26.53 -12.42
N LEU A 832 -10.48 -26.63 -11.26
CA LEU A 832 -10.82 -27.61 -10.22
C LEU A 832 -12.01 -27.15 -9.35
N ALA A 833 -12.50 -25.92 -9.56
CA ALA A 833 -13.64 -25.37 -8.82
C ALA A 833 -14.85 -26.31 -8.87
N SER A 834 -15.49 -26.51 -7.73
CA SER A 834 -16.66 -27.36 -7.60
C SER A 834 -17.59 -26.84 -6.49
N LYS A 835 -18.74 -27.48 -6.28
CA LYS A 835 -19.63 -27.14 -5.16
C LYS A 835 -19.00 -27.30 -3.77
N HIS A 836 -17.90 -28.05 -3.65
CA HIS A 836 -17.14 -28.27 -2.41
C HIS A 836 -15.76 -27.60 -2.40
N LEU A 837 -15.30 -27.08 -3.54
CA LEU A 837 -14.01 -26.37 -3.68
C LEU A 837 -14.26 -25.00 -4.32
N ILE A 838 -14.29 -23.96 -3.49
CA ILE A 838 -14.64 -22.59 -3.86
C ILE A 838 -13.37 -21.80 -4.12
N MET A 839 -13.25 -21.24 -5.32
CA MET A 839 -12.12 -20.39 -5.70
C MET A 839 -12.48 -18.92 -5.47
N GLU A 840 -12.03 -18.35 -4.35
CA GLU A 840 -12.30 -16.95 -4.00
C GLU A 840 -11.38 -15.98 -4.76
N GLY A 841 -10.15 -16.42 -5.05
CA GLY A 841 -9.15 -15.58 -5.72
C GLY A 841 -8.49 -14.58 -4.78
N PHE A 842 -8.14 -13.39 -5.29
CA PHE A 842 -7.52 -12.35 -4.47
C PHE A 842 -8.53 -11.76 -3.47
N VAL A 843 -8.12 -11.64 -2.21
CA VAL A 843 -8.88 -11.02 -1.14
C VAL A 843 -8.05 -9.93 -0.47
N THR A 844 -8.72 -8.90 0.03
CA THR A 844 -8.11 -7.85 0.86
C THR A 844 -7.72 -8.39 2.23
N ASP A 845 -6.84 -7.68 2.96
CA ASP A 845 -6.42 -8.08 4.30
C ASP A 845 -7.60 -8.12 5.28
N GLU A 846 -8.58 -7.22 5.14
CA GLU A 846 -9.80 -7.22 5.94
C GLU A 846 -10.66 -8.46 5.66
N GLN A 847 -10.83 -8.82 4.39
CA GLN A 847 -11.54 -10.04 4.00
C GLN A 847 -10.81 -11.29 4.47
N LEU A 848 -9.48 -11.31 4.35
CA LEU A 848 -8.64 -12.41 4.81
C LEU A 848 -8.77 -12.62 6.33
N ALA A 849 -8.75 -11.54 7.10
CA ALA A 849 -9.00 -11.58 8.54
C ALA A 849 -10.40 -12.12 8.86
N GLU A 850 -11.41 -11.79 8.04
CA GLU A 850 -12.76 -12.32 8.21
C GLU A 850 -12.83 -13.83 7.93
N PHE A 851 -12.14 -14.34 6.89
CA PHE A 851 -12.01 -15.78 6.67
C PHE A 851 -11.37 -16.47 7.88
N TYR A 852 -10.32 -15.88 8.47
CA TYR A 852 -9.72 -16.43 9.68
C TYR A 852 -10.68 -16.46 10.89
N ARG A 853 -11.64 -15.54 10.97
CA ARG A 853 -12.66 -15.50 12.05
C ARG A 853 -13.83 -16.43 11.81
N THR A 854 -14.22 -16.64 10.56
CA THR A 854 -15.44 -17.37 10.19
C THR A 854 -15.18 -18.80 9.74
N CYS A 855 -13.97 -19.12 9.26
CA CYS A 855 -13.62 -20.48 8.92
C CYS A 855 -13.39 -21.34 10.16
N ARG A 856 -13.78 -22.63 10.07
CA ARG A 856 -13.60 -23.58 11.18
C ARG A 856 -12.17 -24.10 11.23
N ILE A 857 -11.56 -24.40 10.08
CA ILE A 857 -10.21 -24.95 9.97
C ILE A 857 -9.41 -24.22 8.89
N SER A 858 -8.15 -23.94 9.15
CA SER A 858 -7.17 -23.55 8.13
C SER A 858 -6.37 -24.78 7.71
N PHE A 859 -6.45 -25.16 6.44
CA PHE A 859 -5.84 -26.37 5.91
C PHE A 859 -4.66 -26.02 4.99
N VAL A 860 -3.46 -26.52 5.27
CA VAL A 860 -2.22 -26.22 4.53
C VAL A 860 -1.55 -27.51 3.99
N PRO A 861 -2.03 -28.07 2.86
CA PRO A 861 -1.58 -29.38 2.36
C PRO A 861 -0.35 -29.29 1.45
N LEU A 862 0.79 -28.81 1.96
CA LEU A 862 2.01 -28.70 1.15
C LEU A 862 2.76 -30.03 1.09
N ARG A 863 3.08 -30.56 -0.09
CA ARG A 863 3.89 -31.79 -0.21
C ARG A 863 5.40 -31.54 -0.33
N TYR A 864 5.79 -30.30 -0.67
CA TYR A 864 7.18 -29.89 -0.77
C TYR A 864 7.36 -28.40 -0.48
N GLY A 865 8.58 -28.02 -0.09
CA GLY A 865 8.94 -26.66 0.30
C GLY A 865 10.15 -26.66 1.24
N ALA A 866 10.58 -25.47 1.65
CA ALA A 866 11.60 -25.27 2.68
C ALA A 866 11.21 -24.09 3.59
N GLY A 867 11.76 -24.05 4.80
CA GLY A 867 11.58 -22.97 5.77
C GLY A 867 10.19 -22.87 6.42
N ILE A 868 10.03 -21.92 7.35
CA ILE A 868 8.75 -21.69 8.05
C ILE A 868 7.68 -21.15 7.11
N LYS A 869 6.49 -21.74 7.15
CA LYS A 869 5.35 -21.31 6.33
C LYS A 869 4.58 -20.20 7.03
N GLY A 870 4.72 -18.96 6.53
CA GLY A 870 4.05 -17.78 7.10
C GLY A 870 2.54 -17.94 7.29
N LYS A 871 1.85 -18.63 6.37
CA LYS A 871 0.41 -18.91 6.47
C LYS A 871 0.00 -19.79 7.65
N VAL A 872 0.87 -20.69 8.09
CA VAL A 872 0.62 -21.52 9.28
C VAL A 872 0.72 -20.66 10.52
N ILE A 873 1.80 -19.88 10.63
CA ILE A 873 2.02 -18.95 11.73
C ILE A 873 0.90 -17.91 11.82
N GLU A 874 0.46 -17.36 10.69
CA GLU A 874 -0.64 -16.41 10.62
C GLU A 874 -1.98 -17.03 11.02
N ALA A 875 -2.27 -18.26 10.58
CA ALA A 875 -3.46 -18.99 11.01
C ALA A 875 -3.49 -19.22 12.53
N LEU A 876 -2.37 -19.66 13.11
CA LEU A 876 -2.24 -19.83 14.56
C LEU A 876 -2.43 -18.50 15.32
N ARG A 877 -1.93 -17.38 14.77
CA ARG A 877 -2.10 -16.04 15.37
C ARG A 877 -3.58 -15.66 15.49
N TYR A 878 -4.39 -15.96 14.47
CA TYR A 878 -5.83 -15.72 14.50
C TYR A 878 -6.62 -16.77 15.31
N GLY A 879 -5.93 -17.77 15.87
CA GLY A 879 -6.55 -18.83 16.66
C GLY A 879 -7.48 -19.73 15.84
N ILE A 880 -7.29 -19.82 14.52
CA ILE A 880 -7.97 -20.85 13.74
C ILE A 880 -7.21 -22.17 13.88
N PRO A 881 -7.88 -23.30 14.18
CA PRO A 881 -7.26 -24.62 14.18
C PRO A 881 -6.61 -24.93 12.84
N VAL A 882 -5.36 -25.38 12.88
CA VAL A 882 -4.56 -25.68 11.69
C VAL A 882 -4.48 -27.18 11.47
N VAL A 883 -4.70 -27.58 10.23
CA VAL A 883 -4.40 -28.93 9.73
C VAL A 883 -3.37 -28.81 8.60
N THR A 884 -2.30 -29.60 8.65
CA THR A 884 -1.18 -29.47 7.71
C THR A 884 -0.46 -30.81 7.51
N THR A 885 0.46 -30.83 6.55
CA THR A 885 1.46 -31.90 6.37
C THR A 885 2.72 -31.63 7.20
N SER A 886 3.61 -32.62 7.29
CA SER A 886 4.93 -32.47 7.93
C SER A 886 5.76 -31.35 7.29
N VAL A 887 5.65 -31.18 5.97
CA VAL A 887 6.30 -30.10 5.22
C VAL A 887 5.70 -28.72 5.52
N GLY A 888 4.40 -28.65 5.77
CA GLY A 888 3.76 -27.39 6.19
C GLY A 888 4.08 -27.01 7.65
N ALA A 889 4.31 -28.01 8.51
CA ALA A 889 4.73 -27.84 9.90
C ALA A 889 6.25 -27.59 10.07
N GLU A 890 7.03 -27.69 9.00
CA GLU A 890 8.50 -27.54 9.04
C GLU A 890 8.95 -26.23 9.72
N GLY A 891 9.90 -26.35 10.64
CA GLY A 891 10.46 -25.23 11.37
C GLY A 891 9.62 -24.73 12.56
N ILE A 892 8.51 -25.41 12.88
CA ILE A 892 7.67 -25.13 14.05
C ILE A 892 7.95 -26.19 15.11
N GLU A 893 8.64 -25.81 16.20
CA GLU A 893 8.93 -26.73 17.29
C GLU A 893 7.64 -27.22 17.97
N ASN A 894 7.55 -28.54 18.24
CA ASN A 894 6.38 -29.17 18.85
C ASN A 894 5.06 -28.89 18.10
N ALA A 895 5.10 -28.90 16.75
CA ALA A 895 3.93 -28.63 15.92
C ALA A 895 2.73 -29.53 16.28
N ASP A 896 2.95 -30.82 16.58
CA ASP A 896 1.89 -31.78 16.93
C ASP A 896 1.08 -31.40 18.18
N ASP A 897 1.61 -30.53 19.05
CA ASP A 897 0.91 -30.05 20.24
C ASP A 897 -0.15 -28.99 19.93
N VAL A 898 -0.04 -28.30 18.78
CA VAL A 898 -0.82 -27.11 18.44
C VAL A 898 -1.56 -27.20 17.11
N MET A 899 -1.18 -28.15 16.24
CA MET A 899 -1.82 -28.38 14.95
C MET A 899 -1.89 -29.88 14.64
N LEU A 900 -2.79 -30.26 13.73
CA LEU A 900 -2.87 -31.62 13.24
C LEU A 900 -1.92 -31.81 12.06
N VAL A 901 -0.96 -32.72 12.20
CA VAL A 901 0.01 -33.05 11.16
C VAL A 901 -0.28 -34.45 10.61
N GLU A 902 -0.47 -34.57 9.29
CA GLU A 902 -0.64 -35.85 8.60
C GLU A 902 -0.28 -35.73 7.11
N ASP A 903 0.40 -36.75 6.57
CA ASP A 903 0.94 -36.74 5.20
C ASP A 903 0.15 -37.65 4.23
N ASP A 904 -0.56 -38.66 4.75
CA ASP A 904 -1.37 -39.55 3.93
C ASP A 904 -2.76 -38.96 3.61
N ALA A 905 -3.10 -38.85 2.32
CA ALA A 905 -4.32 -38.16 1.87
C ALA A 905 -5.61 -38.73 2.49
N LYS A 906 -5.72 -40.05 2.59
CA LYS A 906 -6.92 -40.72 3.09
C LYS A 906 -7.05 -40.54 4.60
N THR A 907 -5.96 -40.78 5.33
CA THR A 907 -5.90 -40.60 6.79
C THR A 907 -6.15 -39.14 7.16
N LEU A 908 -5.63 -38.20 6.36
CA LEU A 908 -5.84 -36.77 6.52
C LEU A 908 -7.31 -36.39 6.34
N ALA A 909 -8.00 -36.92 5.32
CA ALA A 909 -9.44 -36.70 5.14
C ALA A 909 -10.27 -37.25 6.32
N GLU A 910 -9.94 -38.44 6.82
CA GLU A 910 -10.59 -39.06 7.99
C GLU A 910 -10.40 -38.20 9.26
N LYS A 911 -9.16 -37.74 9.49
CA LYS A 911 -8.83 -36.85 10.62
C LYS A 911 -9.51 -35.49 10.52
N ILE A 912 -9.56 -34.88 9.34
CA ILE A 912 -10.26 -33.60 9.12
C ILE A 912 -11.75 -33.76 9.42
N ALA A 913 -12.40 -34.80 8.90
CA ALA A 913 -13.84 -35.03 9.13
C ALA A 913 -14.15 -35.24 10.62
N ALA A 914 -13.30 -35.97 11.34
CA ALA A 914 -13.44 -36.17 12.78
C ALA A 914 -13.26 -34.85 13.55
N LEU A 915 -12.17 -34.11 13.25
CA LEU A 915 -11.85 -32.85 13.92
C LEU A 915 -12.91 -31.77 13.67
N TYR A 916 -13.47 -31.70 12.46
CA TYR A 916 -14.45 -30.68 12.06
C TYR A 916 -15.71 -30.68 12.95
N ARG A 917 -16.04 -31.81 13.59
CA ARG A 917 -17.20 -31.95 14.49
C ARG A 917 -16.83 -31.92 15.98
N ASP A 918 -15.54 -31.91 16.31
CA ASP A 918 -15.05 -31.96 17.68
C ASP A 918 -14.81 -30.53 18.21
N LYS A 919 -15.85 -29.97 18.84
CA LYS A 919 -15.81 -28.63 19.42
C LYS A 919 -14.70 -28.47 20.46
N ASP A 920 -14.48 -29.47 21.31
CA ASP A 920 -13.51 -29.38 22.40
C ASP A 920 -12.08 -29.42 21.85
N ALA A 921 -11.81 -30.31 20.89
CA ALA A 921 -10.51 -30.38 20.21
C ALA A 921 -10.19 -29.10 19.43
N LEU A 922 -11.15 -28.57 18.65
CA LEU A 922 -10.96 -27.32 17.91
C LEU A 922 -10.70 -26.13 18.86
N THR A 923 -11.45 -26.05 19.96
CA THR A 923 -11.24 -24.99 20.97
C THR A 923 -9.86 -25.11 21.62
N ALA A 924 -9.44 -26.32 21.98
CA ALA A 924 -8.12 -26.57 22.55
C ALA A 924 -6.99 -26.21 21.58
N MET A 925 -7.10 -26.60 20.30
CA MET A 925 -6.13 -26.22 19.26
C MET A 925 -6.07 -24.71 19.04
N SER A 926 -7.22 -24.04 19.03
CA SER A 926 -7.31 -22.58 18.92
C SER A 926 -6.55 -21.86 20.04
N VAL A 927 -6.79 -22.27 21.29
CA VAL A 927 -6.11 -21.70 22.47
C VAL A 927 -4.62 -22.03 22.45
N GLY A 928 -4.28 -23.30 22.19
CA GLY A 928 -2.89 -23.77 22.12
C GLY A 928 -2.09 -23.04 21.04
N GLY A 929 -2.67 -22.84 19.85
CA GLY A 929 -2.05 -22.10 18.76
C GLY A 929 -1.75 -20.64 19.11
N VAL A 930 -2.69 -19.93 19.73
CA VAL A 930 -2.46 -18.53 20.14
C VAL A 930 -1.40 -18.42 21.23
N GLU A 931 -1.44 -19.28 22.25
CA GLU A 931 -0.43 -19.29 23.31
C GLU A 931 0.97 -19.64 22.76
N TYR A 932 1.03 -20.52 21.76
CA TYR A 932 2.26 -20.83 21.06
C TYR A 932 2.83 -19.62 20.30
N ILE A 933 1.99 -18.84 19.60
CA ILE A 933 2.43 -17.62 18.92
C ILE A 933 2.92 -16.57 19.92
N LYS A 934 2.20 -16.34 21.03
CA LYS A 934 2.63 -15.41 22.09
C LYS A 934 3.99 -15.81 22.67
N LYS A 935 4.21 -17.12 22.85
CA LYS A 935 5.45 -17.65 23.41
C LYS A 935 6.63 -17.57 22.43
N ASN A 936 6.44 -17.97 21.17
CA ASN A 936 7.56 -18.23 20.25
C ASN A 936 7.73 -17.17 19.15
N PHE A 937 6.70 -16.38 18.85
CA PHE A 937 6.71 -15.38 17.77
C PHE A 937 6.41 -13.97 18.29
N SER A 938 6.88 -13.66 19.49
CA SER A 938 6.75 -12.33 20.10
C SER A 938 8.09 -11.56 20.10
N PRO A 939 8.05 -10.21 20.14
CA PRO A 939 9.25 -9.39 20.35
C PRO A 939 10.07 -9.82 21.56
N LYS A 940 9.40 -10.22 22.65
CA LYS A 940 10.05 -10.69 23.87
C LYS A 940 10.88 -11.94 23.61
N ASN A 941 10.33 -12.94 22.94
CA ASN A 941 11.07 -14.14 22.58
C ASN A 941 12.27 -13.83 21.67
N ALA A 942 12.07 -12.95 20.69
CA ALA A 942 13.16 -12.53 19.82
C ALA A 942 14.31 -11.86 20.60
N ILE A 943 14.00 -11.00 21.59
CA ILE A 943 14.99 -10.38 22.47
C ILE A 943 15.71 -11.44 23.30
N GLU A 944 15.00 -12.44 23.84
CA GLU A 944 15.62 -13.53 24.60
C GLU A 944 16.63 -14.32 23.75
N ILE A 945 16.31 -14.56 22.47
CA ILE A 945 17.19 -15.30 21.54
C ILE A 945 18.43 -14.48 21.13
N ILE A 946 18.23 -13.21 20.76
CA ILE A 946 19.31 -12.36 20.20
C ILE A 946 20.04 -11.54 21.27
N GLY A 947 19.58 -11.57 22.52
CA GLY A 947 19.97 -10.61 23.55
C GLY A 947 21.46 -10.61 23.87
N GLU A 948 22.09 -11.79 23.95
CA GLU A 948 23.54 -11.89 24.12
C GLU A 948 24.33 -11.36 22.92
N ASP A 949 23.76 -11.44 21.72
CA ASP A 949 24.44 -11.04 20.49
C ASP A 949 24.50 -9.52 20.34
N PHE A 950 23.47 -8.82 20.82
CA PHE A 950 23.34 -7.36 20.77
C PHE A 950 23.56 -6.69 22.13
N GLY A 951 23.85 -7.45 23.19
CA GLY A 951 23.98 -6.97 24.56
C GLY A 951 22.71 -6.26 25.05
N LEU A 952 21.57 -6.92 24.89
CA LEU A 952 20.26 -6.51 25.41
C LEU A 952 19.98 -7.10 26.81
N CYS A 953 20.77 -8.06 27.25
CA CYS A 953 20.65 -8.78 28.52
C CYS A 953 21.61 -8.27 29.59
#